data_AF-A0A419GND8-F1
#
_entry.id   AF-A0A419GND8-F1
#
_cell.length_a   1.000
_cell.length_b   1.000
_cell.length_c   1.000
_cell.angle_alpha   90.00
_cell.angle_beta   90.00
_cell.angle_gamma   90.00
#
_symmetry.space_group_name_H-M   'P 1'
#
loop_
_entity.id
_entity.type
_entity.pdbx_description
1 polymer ?
#
loop_
_entity_poly.entity_id
_entity_poly.type
_entity_poly.pdbx_seq_one_letter_code
_entity_poly.pdbx_strand_id
1 'polypeptide(L)'
;MRSLYLILLFFCFIIIFACLQPAHALEMASKRDCVMCHIMWSEEFRTDKEPLIEWQPGNVLMKDTQGVVSSEDICYSCHDGYVQDSRNIVWKYNRHKVFVKPSKNVTIPPNLPLSVKDEIYCGTCHSAHGKGAAPHGEIGRTAVYREINIDSSLCEQCHRNEASFKYSNSHPIHTGALELPDEIFAQGAKKASSKNTVICQSCHKVHGAKGDKILLLNNNNSELCVICHEKQKSLADTKHDLRITLPEEKNLKKQALSESGPCSACHTPHNAAGKKLWARPLDEGNPATQMCLTCHGEDKPYKIKRTGTYSHPINVDPPAQGKHPAHLPLFSEDGTKNPEGKIQCFTCHDVHVWDTASPENKGGKDIEGDSSNSFLRVTNVSAALCLECHSEKKQIVTSDHNLAVTAPEEKNVQGFTASQSGPCGVCHIPHNAASARLWSRNLSGKNDFVTQLCTGCHNKKGPAKEKLTGEHYHPVDVSLNRFGIKTSLPLYNSDGGKAPDGKMVCLTCHEPHVWDPANPVINYELKNMEGNASTSFLRKPNVPSSDLCKSCHASQALVDGTDHDLNITAPDEKNLLGQAAIESGPCGVCHLVHNSPNTLKLWARPYGNVTHNEDIINGLCYSCHSKRKIAASKIPVIATHPEGKLINNILRSDHLAIDYAPIYDKKTGEETNVGNISCPTCHNAHQWSPLAKEKGSNENLEGNATNSFLRNAGYNNICIDCHGLDALFRYKYFHDPEERVETRQIIKIIK
;
A
#
# COMPACT_ATOMS: atom_id res chain seq x y z
N MET A 1 58.77 -71.19 -74.57
CA MET A 1 58.72 -69.84 -73.96
C MET A 1 58.23 -68.71 -74.89
N ARG A 2 58.21 -68.85 -76.22
CA ARG A 2 57.69 -67.80 -77.13
C ARG A 2 56.16 -67.68 -77.20
N SER A 3 55.40 -68.77 -77.04
CA SER A 3 53.93 -68.72 -77.15
C SER A 3 53.21 -68.09 -75.95
N LEU A 4 53.82 -68.09 -74.76
CA LEU A 4 53.21 -67.48 -73.56
C LEU A 4 53.30 -65.95 -73.59
N TYR A 5 54.34 -65.40 -74.23
CA TYR A 5 54.55 -63.96 -74.34
C TYR A 5 53.58 -63.28 -75.32
N LEU A 6 53.20 -63.97 -76.41
CA LEU A 6 52.21 -63.44 -77.35
C LEU A 6 50.79 -63.43 -76.76
N ILE A 7 50.44 -64.41 -75.92
CA ILE A 7 49.13 -64.46 -75.27
C ILE A 7 49.01 -63.35 -74.21
N LEU A 8 50.10 -63.06 -73.48
CA LEU A 8 50.12 -61.95 -72.51
C LEU A 8 50.01 -60.57 -73.19
N LEU A 9 50.70 -60.39 -74.33
CA LEU A 9 50.61 -59.15 -75.11
C LEU A 9 49.22 -58.94 -75.73
N PHE A 10 48.56 -60.01 -76.16
CA PHE A 10 47.19 -59.93 -76.70
C PHE A 10 46.17 -59.60 -75.61
N PHE A 11 46.32 -60.17 -74.40
CA PHE A 11 45.48 -59.82 -73.26
C PHE A 11 45.72 -58.38 -72.76
N CYS A 12 46.97 -57.90 -72.75
CA CYS A 12 47.25 -56.49 -72.44
C CYS A 12 46.63 -55.53 -73.46
N PHE A 13 46.63 -55.88 -74.75
CA PHE A 13 46.02 -55.04 -75.79
C PHE A 13 44.48 -54.97 -75.67
N ILE A 14 43.83 -56.07 -75.29
CA ILE A 14 42.37 -56.10 -75.04
C ILE A 14 42.00 -55.29 -73.79
N ILE A 15 42.81 -55.35 -72.73
CA ILE A 15 42.58 -54.57 -71.50
C ILE A 15 42.77 -53.06 -71.75
N ILE A 16 43.76 -52.68 -72.59
CA ILE A 16 43.95 -51.28 -72.98
C ILE A 16 42.78 -50.77 -73.82
N PHE A 17 42.21 -51.58 -74.72
CA PHE A 17 41.03 -51.20 -75.50
C PHE A 17 39.73 -51.16 -74.65
N ALA A 18 39.60 -51.99 -73.62
CA ALA A 18 38.48 -51.93 -72.68
C ALA A 18 38.54 -50.68 -71.76
N CYS A 19 39.74 -50.18 -71.46
CA CYS A 19 39.95 -48.94 -70.69
C CYS A 19 39.93 -47.65 -71.54
N LEU A 20 39.87 -47.75 -72.87
CA LEU A 20 39.85 -46.62 -73.82
C LEU A 20 38.50 -46.41 -74.51
N GLN A 21 37.42 -47.02 -74.00
CA GLN A 21 36.11 -46.44 -74.24
C GLN A 21 36.16 -45.04 -73.64
N PRO A 22 35.85 -43.95 -74.38
CA PRO A 22 35.46 -42.74 -73.70
C PRO A 22 34.28 -43.19 -72.84
N ALA A 23 34.46 -43.14 -71.51
CA ALA A 23 33.31 -42.87 -70.69
C ALA A 23 32.70 -41.65 -71.35
N HIS A 24 31.58 -41.83 -72.05
CA HIS A 24 30.66 -40.74 -72.26
C HIS A 24 30.53 -40.17 -70.87
N ALA A 25 31.21 -39.03 -70.65
CA ALA A 25 30.94 -38.20 -69.52
C ALA A 25 29.42 -38.16 -69.50
N LEU A 26 28.81 -38.65 -68.42
CA LEU A 26 27.41 -38.40 -68.17
C LEU A 26 27.25 -36.91 -68.40
N GLU A 27 26.73 -36.55 -69.57
CA GLU A 27 26.42 -35.20 -69.92
C GLU A 27 25.39 -34.83 -68.86
N MET A 28 25.81 -33.90 -68.00
CA MET A 28 25.23 -33.62 -66.70
C MET A 28 23.74 -33.97 -66.62
N ALA A 29 23.39 -34.98 -65.83
CA ALA A 29 22.02 -35.36 -65.48
C ALA A 29 21.16 -34.18 -64.95
N SER A 30 21.77 -33.01 -64.70
CA SER A 30 21.14 -31.75 -64.32
C SER A 30 20.01 -31.24 -65.23
N LYS A 31 20.01 -31.54 -66.54
CA LYS A 31 18.98 -30.96 -67.44
C LYS A 31 17.59 -31.53 -67.19
N ARG A 32 17.44 -32.82 -66.85
CA ARG A 32 16.11 -33.41 -66.56
C ARG A 32 15.50 -32.89 -65.26
N ASP A 33 16.31 -32.70 -64.23
CA ASP A 33 15.83 -32.21 -62.93
C ASP A 33 15.38 -30.75 -62.99
N CYS A 34 16.04 -29.91 -63.80
CA CYS A 34 15.64 -28.52 -64.01
C CYS A 34 14.35 -28.38 -64.82
N VAL A 35 14.06 -29.31 -65.74
CA VAL A 35 12.83 -29.31 -66.57
C VAL A 35 11.57 -29.48 -65.73
N MET A 36 11.65 -30.08 -64.54
CA MET A 36 10.52 -30.18 -63.62
C MET A 36 9.92 -28.83 -63.23
N CYS A 37 10.77 -27.82 -63.08
CA CYS A 37 10.35 -26.45 -62.76
C CYS A 37 10.37 -25.56 -64.01
N HIS A 38 11.36 -25.76 -64.88
CA HIS A 38 11.56 -25.01 -66.11
C HIS A 38 11.19 -25.88 -67.31
N ILE A 39 9.93 -26.27 -67.45
CA ILE A 39 9.48 -27.19 -68.53
C ILE A 39 9.86 -26.68 -69.93
N MET A 40 9.89 -25.36 -70.10
CA MET A 40 10.33 -24.64 -71.30
C MET A 40 11.82 -24.82 -71.65
N TRP A 41 12.61 -25.40 -70.75
CA TRP A 41 14.03 -25.71 -70.95
C TRP A 41 14.25 -27.12 -71.49
N SER A 42 13.21 -27.96 -71.61
CA SER A 42 13.35 -29.27 -72.26
C SER A 42 13.46 -29.10 -73.77
N GLU A 43 14.41 -29.80 -74.37
CA GLU A 43 14.54 -29.88 -75.83
C GLU A 43 13.32 -30.58 -76.46
N GLU A 44 12.61 -31.43 -75.71
CA GLU A 44 11.39 -32.12 -76.15
C GLU A 44 10.20 -31.16 -76.35
N PHE A 45 10.26 -29.97 -75.73
CA PHE A 45 9.26 -28.90 -75.88
C PHE A 45 9.75 -27.76 -76.79
N ARG A 46 10.80 -28.00 -77.61
CA ARG A 46 11.38 -27.02 -78.54
C ARG A 46 11.53 -27.63 -79.94
N THR A 47 11.26 -26.83 -80.96
CA THR A 47 11.66 -27.12 -82.34
C THR A 47 12.59 -26.02 -82.81
N ASP A 48 13.80 -26.36 -83.26
CA ASP A 48 14.79 -25.55 -83.99
C ASP A 48 14.69 -24.01 -83.89
N LYS A 49 14.43 -23.49 -82.67
CA LYS A 49 14.44 -22.09 -82.18
C LYS A 49 13.15 -21.58 -81.50
N GLU A 50 12.03 -22.30 -81.48
CA GLU A 50 10.79 -21.85 -80.80
C GLU A 50 10.16 -22.91 -79.89
N PRO A 51 9.61 -22.51 -78.73
CA PRO A 51 8.90 -23.43 -77.83
C PRO A 51 7.56 -23.87 -78.41
N LEU A 52 7.24 -25.16 -78.26
CA LEU A 52 5.98 -25.78 -78.74
C LEU A 52 4.72 -25.33 -77.95
N ILE A 53 4.90 -24.60 -76.85
CA ILE A 53 3.81 -24.02 -76.05
C ILE A 53 3.78 -22.52 -76.33
N GLU A 54 2.64 -22.03 -76.84
CA GLU A 54 2.43 -20.61 -77.13
C GLU A 54 2.66 -19.75 -75.88
N TRP A 55 3.57 -18.79 -75.99
CA TRP A 55 3.95 -17.93 -74.88
C TRP A 55 2.82 -16.97 -74.52
N GLN A 56 2.24 -17.15 -73.34
CA GLN A 56 1.26 -16.21 -72.78
C GLN A 56 1.91 -15.32 -71.69
N PRO A 57 2.23 -14.05 -71.99
CA PRO A 57 2.89 -13.12 -71.05
C PRO A 57 2.13 -12.88 -69.74
N GLY A 58 0.86 -13.27 -69.66
CA GLY A 58 -0.01 -13.04 -68.51
C GLY A 58 0.23 -13.95 -67.29
N ASN A 59 0.94 -15.08 -67.46
CA ASN A 59 1.15 -16.06 -66.38
C ASN A 59 2.45 -15.83 -65.59
N VAL A 60 3.17 -14.73 -65.86
CA VAL A 60 4.43 -14.39 -65.20
C VAL A 60 4.15 -13.70 -63.86
N LEU A 61 4.44 -14.41 -62.77
CA LEU A 61 4.23 -13.89 -61.41
C LEU A 61 5.44 -13.19 -60.79
N MET A 62 6.62 -13.16 -61.39
CA MET A 62 7.78 -12.45 -60.84
C MET A 62 8.25 -11.39 -61.84
N LYS A 63 8.46 -10.16 -61.37
CA LYS A 63 8.91 -9.04 -62.21
C LYS A 63 10.22 -9.40 -62.92
N ASP A 64 10.32 -9.07 -64.20
CA ASP A 64 11.51 -9.25 -65.04
C ASP A 64 11.98 -10.72 -65.19
N THR A 65 11.05 -11.70 -65.15
CA THR A 65 11.38 -13.13 -65.33
C THR A 65 10.61 -13.81 -66.44
N GLN A 66 11.16 -14.92 -66.95
CA GLN A 66 10.61 -15.68 -68.06
C GLN A 66 10.05 -17.02 -67.56
N GLY A 67 8.72 -17.19 -67.60
CA GLY A 67 8.03 -18.48 -67.42
C GLY A 67 7.02 -18.57 -66.27
N VAL A 68 6.28 -19.70 -66.22
CA VAL A 68 5.22 -20.03 -65.23
C VAL A 68 5.74 -20.59 -63.91
N VAL A 69 7.06 -20.69 -63.75
CA VAL A 69 7.77 -21.44 -62.70
C VAL A 69 7.46 -20.96 -61.28
N SER A 70 6.92 -19.75 -61.17
CA SER A 70 6.56 -19.14 -59.89
C SER A 70 5.05 -18.98 -59.68
N SER A 71 4.23 -19.54 -60.60
CA SER A 71 2.77 -19.64 -60.50
C SER A 71 2.31 -20.48 -59.30
N GLU A 72 1.10 -20.21 -58.80
CA GLU A 72 0.51 -21.05 -57.74
C GLU A 72 0.34 -22.49 -58.21
N ASP A 73 0.02 -22.71 -59.49
CA ASP A 73 -0.17 -24.05 -60.07
C ASP A 73 1.10 -24.90 -60.03
N ILE A 74 2.26 -24.32 -60.34
CA ILE A 74 3.56 -25.00 -60.22
C ILE A 74 3.91 -25.28 -58.75
N CYS A 75 3.59 -24.35 -57.84
CA CYS A 75 3.75 -24.61 -56.42
C CYS A 75 2.84 -25.76 -55.98
N TYR A 76 1.59 -25.76 -56.43
CA TYR A 76 0.60 -26.78 -56.14
C TYR A 76 1.03 -28.15 -56.63
N SER A 77 1.60 -28.27 -57.83
CA SER A 77 2.10 -29.55 -58.37
C SER A 77 3.25 -30.13 -57.56
N CYS A 78 4.03 -29.34 -56.81
CA CYS A 78 4.99 -29.90 -55.86
C CYS A 78 4.31 -30.37 -54.56
N HIS A 79 3.22 -29.71 -54.17
CA HIS A 79 2.47 -29.95 -52.95
C HIS A 79 1.36 -31.01 -53.09
N ASP A 80 1.03 -31.46 -54.30
CA ASP A 80 -0.10 -32.35 -54.59
C ASP A 80 0.15 -33.84 -54.39
N GLY A 81 1.40 -34.18 -54.02
CA GLY A 81 1.87 -35.56 -53.89
C GLY A 81 3.08 -35.86 -54.75
N TYR A 82 3.37 -35.06 -55.78
CA TYR A 82 4.52 -35.31 -56.65
C TYR A 82 5.86 -35.21 -55.91
N VAL A 83 6.06 -34.16 -55.10
CA VAL A 83 7.24 -34.06 -54.20
C VAL A 83 6.85 -34.42 -52.77
N GLN A 84 5.78 -33.81 -52.26
CA GLN A 84 5.21 -34.15 -50.96
C GLN A 84 3.76 -33.68 -50.91
N ASP A 85 2.81 -34.57 -50.61
CA ASP A 85 1.43 -34.12 -50.38
C ASP A 85 1.36 -33.31 -49.09
N SER A 86 1.15 -32.01 -49.25
CA SER A 86 0.98 -31.06 -48.14
C SER A 86 -0.10 -30.03 -48.45
N ARG A 87 -1.01 -30.36 -49.38
CA ARG A 87 -2.21 -29.56 -49.69
C ARG A 87 -3.07 -29.33 -48.45
N ASN A 88 -3.17 -30.36 -47.62
CA ASN A 88 -3.90 -30.34 -46.35
C ASN A 88 -3.30 -29.38 -45.30
N ILE A 89 -2.05 -28.93 -45.50
CA ILE A 89 -1.39 -27.93 -44.65
C ILE A 89 -1.45 -26.57 -45.32
N VAL A 90 -1.09 -26.45 -46.60
CA VAL A 90 -0.94 -25.14 -47.26
C VAL A 90 -2.27 -24.52 -47.69
N TRP A 91 -3.24 -25.32 -48.16
CA TRP A 91 -4.51 -24.80 -48.69
C TRP A 91 -5.76 -25.09 -47.83
N LYS A 92 -5.70 -26.00 -46.85
CA LYS A 92 -6.91 -26.41 -46.09
C LYS A 92 -7.41 -25.39 -45.06
N TYR A 93 -6.50 -24.79 -44.30
CA TYR A 93 -6.85 -23.79 -43.27
C TYR A 93 -6.28 -22.42 -43.65
N ASN A 94 -6.27 -21.49 -42.71
CA ASN A 94 -5.76 -20.16 -42.98
C ASN A 94 -4.27 -20.18 -43.34
N ARG A 95 -3.91 -19.27 -44.25
CA ARG A 95 -2.54 -19.06 -44.70
C ARG A 95 -2.24 -17.56 -44.77
N HIS A 96 -0.95 -17.23 -44.81
CA HIS A 96 -0.54 -15.88 -45.20
C HIS A 96 -1.15 -15.54 -46.56
N LYS A 97 -1.78 -14.38 -46.66
CA LYS A 97 -2.48 -13.99 -47.89
C LYS A 97 -1.46 -13.77 -49.00
N VAL A 98 -1.75 -14.36 -50.16
CA VAL A 98 -1.01 -14.23 -51.42
C VAL A 98 -1.98 -13.67 -52.47
N PHE A 99 -1.44 -13.13 -53.57
CA PHE A 99 -2.17 -12.40 -54.59
C PHE A 99 -2.89 -11.16 -54.04
N VAL A 100 -2.22 -10.51 -53.09
CA VAL A 100 -2.70 -9.27 -52.46
C VAL A 100 -1.56 -8.27 -52.42
N LYS A 101 -1.88 -6.99 -52.64
CA LYS A 101 -0.91 -5.91 -52.48
C LYS A 101 -0.49 -5.79 -51.01
N PRO A 102 0.80 -5.60 -50.71
CA PRO A 102 1.26 -5.33 -49.34
C PRO A 102 0.48 -4.18 -48.72
N SER A 103 0.06 -4.34 -47.46
CA SER A 103 -0.58 -3.23 -46.73
C SER A 103 0.46 -2.17 -46.38
N LYS A 104 0.00 -0.94 -46.10
CA LYS A 104 0.84 0.17 -45.62
C LYS A 104 1.61 -0.12 -44.31
N ASN A 105 1.22 -1.16 -43.58
CA ASN A 105 1.84 -1.53 -42.30
C ASN A 105 3.03 -2.50 -42.46
N VAL A 106 3.33 -2.96 -43.68
CA VAL A 106 4.37 -3.95 -43.95
C VAL A 106 5.41 -3.33 -44.89
N THR A 107 6.70 -3.58 -44.64
CA THR A 107 7.80 -3.10 -45.49
C THR A 107 8.40 -4.26 -46.25
N ILE A 108 8.19 -4.34 -47.57
CA ILE A 108 8.78 -5.41 -48.38
C ILE A 108 10.20 -5.01 -48.79
N PRO A 109 11.24 -5.75 -48.37
CA PRO A 109 12.61 -5.44 -48.75
C PRO A 109 12.89 -5.86 -50.21
N PRO A 110 13.85 -5.22 -50.92
CA PRO A 110 14.08 -5.47 -52.35
C PRO A 110 14.43 -6.92 -52.72
N ASN A 111 14.99 -7.69 -51.78
CA ASN A 111 15.35 -9.09 -51.96
C ASN A 111 14.15 -10.05 -51.93
N LEU A 112 12.97 -9.58 -51.52
CA LEU A 112 11.71 -10.34 -51.55
C LEU A 112 10.83 -9.79 -52.68
N PRO A 113 10.84 -10.41 -53.87
CA PRO A 113 10.19 -9.85 -55.05
C PRO A 113 8.67 -9.93 -54.91
N LEU A 114 8.01 -8.87 -55.40
CA LEU A 114 6.57 -8.87 -55.63
C LEU A 114 6.26 -9.34 -57.06
N SER A 115 4.98 -9.61 -57.30
CA SER A 115 4.53 -9.95 -58.64
C SER A 115 4.56 -8.78 -59.60
N VAL A 116 4.33 -9.05 -60.89
CA VAL A 116 4.16 -8.01 -61.92
C VAL A 116 3.00 -7.05 -61.62
N LYS A 117 2.10 -7.42 -60.70
CA LYS A 117 0.98 -6.60 -60.21
C LYS A 117 1.28 -5.92 -58.86
N ASP A 118 2.53 -5.99 -58.39
CA ASP A 118 2.97 -5.54 -57.07
C ASP A 118 2.29 -6.28 -55.90
N GLU A 119 2.00 -7.58 -56.08
CA GLU A 119 1.34 -8.42 -55.08
C GLU A 119 2.34 -9.37 -54.39
N ILE A 120 2.10 -9.68 -53.12
CA ILE A 120 2.79 -10.78 -52.43
C ILE A 120 2.28 -12.09 -53.02
N TYR A 121 3.17 -13.01 -53.36
CA TYR A 121 2.80 -14.32 -53.91
C TYR A 121 3.75 -15.40 -53.35
N CYS A 122 3.54 -16.67 -53.71
CA CYS A 122 4.34 -17.79 -53.19
C CYS A 122 5.86 -17.56 -53.37
N GLY A 123 6.27 -17.06 -54.54
CA GLY A 123 7.67 -16.79 -54.87
C GLY A 123 8.29 -15.59 -54.15
N THR A 124 7.50 -14.75 -53.46
CA THR A 124 8.04 -13.70 -52.58
C THR A 124 8.83 -14.32 -51.43
N CYS A 125 8.29 -15.39 -50.82
CA CYS A 125 8.92 -16.09 -49.70
C CYS A 125 9.68 -17.35 -50.14
N HIS A 126 9.23 -17.99 -51.23
CA HIS A 126 9.80 -19.23 -51.70
C HIS A 126 10.72 -19.05 -52.92
N SER A 127 11.80 -19.82 -52.95
CA SER A 127 12.68 -19.95 -54.11
C SER A 127 13.45 -21.26 -54.01
N ALA A 128 13.44 -22.05 -55.07
CA ALA A 128 14.29 -23.24 -55.19
C ALA A 128 15.79 -22.89 -55.32
N HIS A 129 16.09 -21.62 -55.64
CA HIS A 129 17.44 -21.07 -55.72
C HIS A 129 17.72 -20.07 -54.58
N GLY A 130 16.89 -20.07 -53.54
CA GLY A 130 17.03 -19.16 -52.42
C GLY A 130 18.23 -19.50 -51.55
N LYS A 131 18.72 -18.51 -50.79
CA LYS A 131 19.79 -18.74 -49.79
C LYS A 131 19.34 -19.71 -48.69
N GLY A 132 18.04 -19.78 -48.44
CA GLY A 132 17.42 -20.69 -47.47
C GLY A 132 17.01 -22.04 -48.07
N ALA A 133 17.29 -22.30 -49.35
CA ALA A 133 17.08 -23.61 -49.96
C ALA A 133 18.11 -24.62 -49.45
N ALA A 134 17.72 -25.89 -49.33
CA ALA A 134 18.64 -26.96 -48.94
C ALA A 134 19.83 -27.04 -49.93
N PRO A 135 21.06 -27.38 -49.47
CA PRO A 135 22.22 -27.49 -50.36
C PRO A 135 21.97 -28.46 -51.51
N HIS A 136 22.47 -28.13 -52.70
CA HIS A 136 22.44 -29.02 -53.86
C HIS A 136 23.07 -30.38 -53.52
N GLY A 137 22.26 -31.44 -53.49
CA GLY A 137 22.72 -32.82 -53.24
C GLY A 137 21.86 -33.63 -52.25
N GLU A 138 21.03 -32.97 -51.42
CA GLU A 138 20.05 -33.67 -50.58
C GLU A 138 18.67 -33.67 -51.24
N ILE A 139 18.35 -34.74 -51.97
CA ILE A 139 17.00 -34.99 -52.49
C ILE A 139 16.11 -35.36 -51.30
N GLY A 140 15.09 -34.54 -50.99
CA GLY A 140 14.00 -34.92 -50.09
C GLY A 140 13.67 -33.98 -48.92
N ARG A 141 14.23 -32.77 -48.83
CA ARG A 141 13.79 -31.77 -47.82
C ARG A 141 13.39 -30.44 -48.47
N THR A 142 12.11 -30.30 -48.76
CA THR A 142 11.46 -29.09 -49.29
C THR A 142 11.33 -28.00 -48.21
N ALA A 143 12.41 -27.28 -47.97
CA ALA A 143 12.33 -25.91 -47.43
C ALA A 143 12.90 -24.95 -48.49
N VAL A 144 12.12 -24.65 -49.52
CA VAL A 144 12.49 -23.72 -50.60
C VAL A 144 12.33 -22.27 -50.15
N TYR A 145 13.04 -21.81 -49.11
CA TYR A 145 12.96 -20.41 -48.67
C TYR A 145 13.91 -19.52 -49.48
N ARG A 146 13.41 -18.34 -49.89
CA ARG A 146 14.22 -17.34 -50.58
C ARG A 146 15.39 -16.82 -49.74
N GLU A 147 15.13 -16.64 -48.45
CA GLU A 147 16.12 -16.22 -47.45
C GLU A 147 16.15 -17.22 -46.29
N ILE A 148 17.27 -17.24 -45.55
CA ILE A 148 17.39 -18.05 -44.35
C ILE A 148 16.37 -17.55 -43.31
N ASN A 149 15.49 -18.44 -42.85
CA ASN A 149 14.47 -18.15 -41.84
C ASN A 149 14.81 -18.85 -40.52
N ILE A 150 15.82 -18.33 -39.82
CA ILE A 150 16.18 -18.76 -38.46
C ILE A 150 15.42 -17.86 -37.48
N ASP A 151 14.77 -18.44 -36.48
CA ASP A 151 14.08 -17.72 -35.41
C ASP A 151 13.09 -16.65 -35.89
N SER A 152 12.38 -16.92 -37.01
CA SER A 152 11.46 -15.98 -37.67
C SER A 152 12.09 -14.76 -38.35
N SER A 153 13.40 -14.75 -38.61
CA SER A 153 14.12 -13.65 -39.27
C SER A 153 13.49 -13.20 -40.60
N LEU A 154 12.87 -14.10 -41.37
CA LEU A 154 12.17 -13.75 -42.61
C LEU A 154 10.88 -12.95 -42.34
N CYS A 155 10.18 -13.26 -41.24
CA CYS A 155 8.97 -12.54 -40.86
C CYS A 155 9.29 -11.09 -40.49
N GLU A 156 10.38 -10.90 -39.75
CA GLU A 156 10.84 -9.60 -39.22
C GLU A 156 11.34 -8.66 -40.31
N GLN A 157 11.84 -9.20 -41.43
CA GLN A 157 12.21 -8.40 -42.60
C GLN A 157 11.02 -7.56 -43.11
N CYS A 158 9.81 -8.13 -43.05
CA CYS A 158 8.57 -7.51 -43.51
C CYS A 158 7.76 -6.83 -42.40
N HIS A 159 7.62 -7.50 -41.24
CA HIS A 159 6.84 -7.06 -40.09
C HIS A 159 7.68 -6.32 -39.05
N ARG A 160 8.44 -5.31 -39.51
CA ARG A 160 9.44 -4.60 -38.68
C ARG A 160 8.86 -3.92 -37.45
N ASN A 161 7.63 -3.39 -37.57
CA ASN A 161 6.98 -2.68 -36.48
C ASN A 161 6.54 -3.65 -35.38
N GLU A 162 5.91 -4.77 -35.76
CA GLU A 162 5.48 -5.82 -34.85
C GLU A 162 6.67 -6.58 -34.22
N ALA A 163 7.77 -6.72 -34.95
CA ALA A 163 9.02 -7.34 -34.47
C ALA A 163 9.78 -6.46 -33.47
N SER A 164 9.48 -5.15 -33.41
CA SER A 164 10.23 -4.23 -32.55
C SER A 164 9.40 -3.76 -31.37
N PHE A 165 9.79 -4.24 -30.18
CA PHE A 165 9.22 -3.79 -28.92
C PHE A 165 9.27 -2.27 -28.74
N LYS A 166 10.37 -1.64 -29.18
CA LYS A 166 10.59 -0.18 -29.05
C LYS A 166 9.56 0.64 -29.82
N TYR A 167 9.08 0.16 -30.97
CA TYR A 167 8.19 0.92 -31.84
C TYR A 167 6.71 0.68 -31.55
N SER A 168 6.33 -0.51 -31.08
CA SER A 168 4.93 -0.92 -31.01
C SER A 168 4.47 -1.42 -29.63
N ASN A 169 5.36 -1.44 -28.63
CA ASN A 169 5.11 -2.09 -27.33
C ASN A 169 4.52 -3.50 -27.48
N SER A 170 4.98 -4.24 -28.49
CA SER A 170 4.49 -5.58 -28.82
C SER A 170 4.85 -6.62 -27.75
N HIS A 171 4.31 -7.82 -27.86
CA HIS A 171 4.74 -8.95 -27.04
C HIS A 171 6.24 -9.18 -27.23
N PRO A 172 7.03 -9.28 -26.14
CA PRO A 172 8.47 -9.54 -26.26
C PRO A 172 8.73 -10.83 -27.06
N ILE A 173 9.60 -10.74 -28.06
CA ILE A 173 10.18 -11.85 -28.81
C ILE A 173 11.69 -11.88 -28.57
N HIS A 174 12.36 -12.96 -28.94
CA HIS A 174 13.80 -13.18 -28.69
C HIS A 174 14.17 -13.16 -27.20
N THR A 175 13.23 -13.57 -26.35
CA THR A 175 13.41 -13.67 -24.90
C THR A 175 13.17 -15.10 -24.44
N GLY A 176 14.00 -15.56 -23.50
CA GLY A 176 13.90 -16.86 -22.84
C GLY A 176 13.39 -16.77 -21.39
N ALA A 177 12.62 -15.73 -21.07
CA ALA A 177 12.20 -15.41 -19.70
C ALA A 177 11.27 -16.47 -19.06
N LEU A 178 10.61 -17.31 -19.86
CA LEU A 178 9.69 -18.36 -19.42
C LEU A 178 10.03 -19.66 -20.15
N GLU A 179 9.88 -20.79 -19.46
CA GLU A 179 9.92 -22.10 -20.11
C GLU A 179 8.71 -22.25 -21.03
N LEU A 180 8.96 -22.65 -22.29
CA LEU A 180 7.89 -22.82 -23.26
C LEU A 180 7.29 -24.23 -23.13
N PRO A 181 5.99 -24.35 -22.81
CA PRO A 181 5.34 -25.65 -22.64
C PRO A 181 5.35 -26.47 -23.93
N ASP A 182 5.56 -27.78 -23.82
CA ASP A 182 5.56 -28.67 -24.99
C ASP A 182 4.23 -28.65 -25.76
N GLU A 183 3.13 -28.32 -25.07
CA GLU A 183 1.80 -28.16 -25.64
C GLU A 183 1.78 -27.16 -26.82
N ILE A 184 2.52 -26.04 -26.74
CA ILE A 184 2.50 -25.04 -27.82
C ILE A 184 3.08 -25.61 -29.13
N PHE A 185 4.08 -26.50 -29.03
CA PHE A 185 4.68 -27.17 -30.18
C PHE A 185 3.79 -28.28 -30.72
N ALA A 186 3.04 -28.97 -29.85
CA ALA A 186 2.00 -29.92 -30.27
C ALA A 186 0.89 -29.23 -31.10
N GLN A 187 0.62 -27.95 -30.85
CA GLN A 187 -0.31 -27.14 -31.65
C GLN A 187 0.28 -26.64 -32.99
N GLY A 188 1.56 -26.91 -33.25
CA GLY A 188 2.23 -26.59 -34.52
C GLY A 188 3.15 -25.37 -34.48
N ALA A 189 3.48 -24.85 -33.30
CA ALA A 189 4.52 -23.84 -33.13
C ALA A 189 5.89 -24.36 -33.58
N LYS A 190 6.80 -23.44 -33.96
CA LYS A 190 8.19 -23.77 -34.25
C LYS A 190 9.09 -23.47 -33.06
N LYS A 191 10.01 -24.40 -32.78
CA LYS A 191 11.09 -24.20 -31.82
C LYS A 191 12.10 -23.22 -32.40
N ALA A 192 12.50 -22.25 -31.61
CA ALA A 192 13.65 -21.41 -31.91
C ALA A 192 14.95 -22.22 -31.78
N SER A 193 16.03 -21.66 -32.29
CA SER A 193 17.38 -22.24 -32.24
C SER A 193 17.90 -22.31 -30.81
N SER A 194 17.54 -21.31 -30.01
CA SER A 194 17.79 -21.30 -28.56
C SER A 194 16.58 -21.83 -27.79
N LYS A 195 16.86 -22.63 -26.75
CA LYS A 195 15.80 -23.18 -25.88
C LYS A 195 15.00 -22.04 -25.24
N ASN A 196 13.69 -22.22 -25.14
CA ASN A 196 12.74 -21.32 -24.49
C ASN A 196 12.59 -19.92 -25.13
N THR A 197 13.14 -19.71 -26.32
CA THR A 197 13.01 -18.42 -27.01
C THR A 197 11.67 -18.29 -27.73
N VAL A 198 10.92 -17.24 -27.41
CA VAL A 198 9.68 -16.87 -28.12
C VAL A 198 10.02 -16.20 -29.45
N ILE A 199 9.40 -16.67 -30.54
CA ILE A 199 9.54 -16.12 -31.89
C ILE A 199 8.15 -15.93 -32.53
N CYS A 200 8.07 -15.28 -33.70
CA CYS A 200 6.79 -15.07 -34.39
C CYS A 200 6.04 -16.40 -34.62
N GLN A 201 6.79 -17.44 -35.00
CA GLN A 201 6.27 -18.79 -35.23
C GLN A 201 5.93 -19.58 -33.95
N SER A 202 6.07 -18.98 -32.76
CA SER A 202 5.54 -19.51 -31.51
C SER A 202 4.02 -19.29 -31.40
N CYS A 203 3.49 -18.25 -32.06
CA CYS A 203 2.06 -17.92 -32.06
C CYS A 203 1.42 -18.03 -33.44
N HIS A 204 2.22 -17.81 -34.49
CA HIS A 204 1.76 -17.77 -35.87
C HIS A 204 2.17 -18.99 -36.68
N LYS A 205 1.34 -19.36 -37.64
CA LYS A 205 1.59 -20.42 -38.61
C LYS A 205 1.23 -19.95 -40.00
N VAL A 206 2.26 -19.77 -40.84
CA VAL A 206 2.14 -19.23 -42.19
C VAL A 206 1.21 -20.08 -43.08
N HIS A 207 1.22 -21.40 -42.88
CA HIS A 207 0.43 -22.37 -43.64
C HIS A 207 -0.38 -23.27 -42.71
N GLY A 208 -1.69 -23.32 -42.90
CA GLY A 208 -2.54 -24.27 -42.17
C GLY A 208 -2.77 -23.88 -40.72
N ALA A 209 -2.88 -22.58 -40.45
CA ALA A 209 -3.29 -22.00 -39.18
C ALA A 209 -4.77 -22.30 -38.92
N LYS A 210 -5.10 -22.86 -37.75
CA LYS A 210 -6.48 -23.20 -37.38
C LYS A 210 -7.23 -22.03 -36.75
N GLY A 211 -6.50 -21.04 -36.22
CA GLY A 211 -7.08 -19.83 -35.64
C GLY A 211 -7.43 -18.78 -36.69
N ASP A 212 -8.00 -17.68 -36.21
CA ASP A 212 -8.25 -16.51 -37.05
C ASP A 212 -6.95 -15.94 -37.62
N LYS A 213 -7.00 -15.55 -38.90
CA LYS A 213 -5.81 -15.17 -39.68
C LYS A 213 -4.77 -16.28 -39.59
N ILE A 214 -3.52 -15.99 -39.27
CA ILE A 214 -2.45 -16.99 -39.22
C ILE A 214 -2.11 -17.44 -37.79
N LEU A 215 -3.05 -17.40 -36.84
CA LEU A 215 -2.83 -17.90 -35.48
C LEU A 215 -2.88 -19.43 -35.40
N LEU A 216 -2.07 -20.03 -34.53
CA LEU A 216 -2.03 -21.48 -34.34
C LEU A 216 -3.41 -22.06 -33.98
N LEU A 217 -4.14 -21.39 -33.10
CA LEU A 217 -5.44 -21.77 -32.55
C LEU A 217 -6.39 -20.58 -32.55
N ASN A 218 -7.69 -20.87 -32.49
CA ASN A 218 -8.69 -19.84 -32.18
C ASN A 218 -8.39 -19.29 -30.78
N ASN A 219 -8.49 -17.97 -30.62
CA ASN A 219 -8.09 -17.26 -29.41
C ASN A 219 -9.20 -16.39 -28.81
N ASN A 220 -10.47 -16.64 -29.18
CA ASN A 220 -11.61 -15.86 -28.70
C ASN A 220 -11.82 -15.98 -27.17
N ASN A 221 -11.29 -17.01 -26.52
CA ASN A 221 -11.23 -17.11 -25.05
C ASN A 221 -9.80 -17.08 -24.51
N SER A 222 -8.85 -16.50 -25.27
CA SER A 222 -7.43 -16.41 -24.89
C SER A 222 -6.74 -17.77 -24.72
N GLU A 223 -7.19 -18.79 -25.44
CA GLU A 223 -6.65 -20.16 -25.40
C GLU A 223 -5.15 -20.22 -25.71
N LEU A 224 -4.65 -19.38 -26.62
CA LEU A 224 -3.21 -19.30 -26.93
C LEU A 224 -2.41 -18.68 -25.78
N CYS A 225 -2.98 -17.69 -25.10
CA CYS A 225 -2.31 -16.98 -24.01
C CYS A 225 -2.12 -17.89 -22.80
N VAL A 226 -3.15 -18.66 -22.43
CA VAL A 226 -3.13 -19.49 -21.21
C VAL A 226 -2.24 -20.74 -21.32
N ILE A 227 -1.80 -21.11 -22.53
CA ILE A 227 -0.77 -22.17 -22.68
C ILE A 227 0.49 -21.76 -21.91
N CYS A 228 0.98 -20.54 -22.10
CA CYS A 228 2.18 -20.04 -21.40
C CYS A 228 1.85 -19.27 -20.10
N HIS A 229 0.68 -18.64 -20.02
CA HIS A 229 0.24 -17.81 -18.89
C HIS A 229 -0.85 -18.48 -18.05
N GLU A 230 -0.64 -19.76 -17.71
CA GLU A 230 -1.63 -20.60 -17.01
C GLU A 230 -2.13 -19.97 -15.70
N LYS A 231 -1.22 -19.33 -14.94
CA LYS A 231 -1.55 -18.68 -13.66
C LYS A 231 -2.57 -17.55 -13.77
N GLN A 232 -2.71 -16.94 -14.96
CA GLN A 232 -3.65 -15.85 -15.20
C GLN A 232 -5.03 -16.34 -15.68
N LYS A 233 -5.21 -17.64 -15.90
CA LYS A 233 -6.48 -18.24 -16.35
C LYS A 233 -7.63 -17.98 -15.37
N SER A 234 -7.35 -17.81 -14.08
CA SER A 234 -8.35 -17.51 -13.04
C SER A 234 -9.06 -16.16 -13.22
N LEU A 235 -8.54 -15.28 -14.09
CA LEU A 235 -9.21 -14.02 -14.46
C LEU A 235 -10.58 -14.26 -15.11
N ALA A 236 -10.72 -15.34 -15.91
CA ALA A 236 -11.95 -15.62 -16.64
C ALA A 236 -13.12 -15.85 -15.67
N ASP A 237 -14.29 -15.32 -16.02
CA ASP A 237 -15.53 -15.33 -15.21
C ASP A 237 -15.49 -14.51 -13.90
N THR A 238 -14.47 -13.68 -13.70
CA THR A 238 -14.42 -12.70 -12.60
C THR A 238 -15.02 -11.35 -13.03
N LYS A 239 -15.13 -10.37 -12.12
CA LYS A 239 -15.52 -9.00 -12.49
C LYS A 239 -14.57 -8.31 -13.48
N HIS A 240 -13.30 -8.74 -13.55
CA HIS A 240 -12.34 -8.24 -14.54
C HIS A 240 -12.34 -9.04 -15.84
N ASP A 241 -13.22 -10.03 -16.00
CA ASP A 241 -13.56 -10.55 -17.32
C ASP A 241 -14.47 -9.55 -18.04
N LEU A 242 -13.84 -8.59 -18.72
CA LEU A 242 -14.54 -7.47 -19.33
C LEU A 242 -15.48 -7.87 -20.47
N ARG A 243 -15.39 -9.11 -20.97
CA ARG A 243 -16.38 -9.66 -21.91
C ARG A 243 -17.77 -9.72 -21.29
N ILE A 244 -17.83 -9.90 -19.97
CA ILE A 244 -19.07 -10.07 -19.21
C ILE A 244 -19.51 -8.73 -18.61
N THR A 245 -18.58 -7.95 -18.08
CA THR A 245 -18.90 -6.70 -17.37
C THR A 245 -18.98 -5.48 -18.28
N LEU A 246 -18.27 -5.48 -19.42
CA LEU A 246 -18.22 -4.38 -20.39
C LEU A 246 -18.24 -4.91 -21.84
N PRO A 247 -19.22 -5.72 -22.25
CA PRO A 247 -19.20 -6.45 -23.54
C PRO A 247 -19.08 -5.53 -24.77
N GLU A 248 -19.78 -4.40 -24.77
CA GLU A 248 -19.87 -3.47 -25.91
C GLU A 248 -18.73 -2.47 -25.99
N GLU A 249 -17.94 -2.34 -24.91
CA GLU A 249 -16.76 -1.50 -24.91
C GLU A 249 -15.76 -1.99 -25.95
N LYS A 250 -14.85 -1.10 -26.37
CA LYS A 250 -13.86 -1.44 -27.39
C LYS A 250 -12.45 -1.29 -26.87
N ASN A 251 -11.60 -2.22 -27.26
CA ASN A 251 -10.16 -2.10 -27.04
C ASN A 251 -9.52 -1.12 -28.07
N LEU A 252 -8.22 -0.87 -27.95
CA LEU A 252 -7.46 0.01 -28.84
C LEU A 252 -7.55 -0.37 -30.32
N LYS A 253 -7.84 -1.65 -30.61
CA LYS A 253 -8.03 -2.18 -31.97
C LYS A 253 -9.48 -2.08 -32.47
N LYS A 254 -10.34 -1.37 -31.73
CA LYS A 254 -11.78 -1.18 -32.02
C LYS A 254 -12.59 -2.48 -32.01
N GLN A 255 -12.09 -3.53 -31.37
CA GLN A 255 -12.79 -4.80 -31.19
C GLN A 255 -13.69 -4.69 -29.97
N ALA A 256 -14.93 -5.18 -30.07
CA ALA A 256 -15.80 -5.33 -28.91
C ALA A 256 -15.13 -6.26 -27.88
N LEU A 257 -15.22 -5.94 -26.59
CA LEU A 257 -14.54 -6.73 -25.57
C LEU A 257 -15.07 -8.16 -25.56
N SER A 258 -16.38 -8.33 -25.75
CA SER A 258 -17.07 -9.63 -25.89
C SER A 258 -16.46 -10.55 -26.97
N GLU A 259 -15.86 -9.99 -28.02
CA GLU A 259 -15.25 -10.71 -29.14
C GLU A 259 -13.72 -10.82 -29.04
N SER A 260 -13.09 -10.08 -28.12
CA SER A 260 -11.63 -9.99 -28.04
C SER A 260 -10.99 -11.13 -27.22
N GLY A 261 -11.70 -11.68 -26.24
CA GLY A 261 -11.16 -12.61 -25.26
C GLY A 261 -10.83 -11.95 -23.92
N PRO A 262 -10.77 -12.73 -22.82
CA PRO A 262 -10.62 -12.20 -21.46
C PRO A 262 -9.30 -11.47 -21.27
N CYS A 263 -8.21 -11.97 -21.87
CA CYS A 263 -6.90 -11.31 -21.79
C CYS A 263 -6.81 -10.13 -22.76
N SER A 264 -7.35 -10.26 -23.98
CA SER A 264 -7.21 -9.23 -25.02
C SER A 264 -8.12 -8.02 -24.88
N ALA A 265 -9.05 -8.07 -23.93
CA ALA A 265 -9.74 -6.89 -23.46
C ALA A 265 -8.77 -5.87 -22.80
N CYS A 266 -7.72 -6.37 -22.15
CA CYS A 266 -6.70 -5.57 -21.45
C CYS A 266 -5.33 -5.58 -22.15
N HIS A 267 -4.99 -6.65 -22.86
CA HIS A 267 -3.67 -6.89 -23.43
C HIS A 267 -3.68 -7.13 -24.94
N THR A 268 -3.05 -6.25 -25.72
CA THR A 268 -2.87 -6.43 -27.17
C THR A 268 -1.42 -6.80 -27.51
N PRO A 269 -1.16 -7.98 -28.11
CA PRO A 269 0.20 -8.42 -28.44
C PRO A 269 0.95 -7.53 -29.43
N HIS A 270 0.25 -6.67 -30.17
CA HIS A 270 0.86 -5.78 -31.14
C HIS A 270 0.22 -4.39 -31.08
N ASN A 271 1.06 -3.36 -31.24
CA ASN A 271 0.66 -1.96 -31.25
C ASN A 271 -0.13 -1.57 -29.99
N ALA A 272 0.42 -1.88 -28.81
CA ALA A 272 -0.17 -1.53 -27.53
C ALA A 272 0.08 -0.05 -27.19
N ALA A 273 -0.83 0.53 -26.40
CA ALA A 273 -0.72 1.93 -25.98
C ALA A 273 0.49 2.18 -25.06
N GLY A 274 0.94 1.14 -24.36
CA GLY A 274 2.09 1.21 -23.47
C GLY A 274 2.65 -0.15 -23.14
N LYS A 275 3.52 -0.18 -22.13
CA LYS A 275 4.12 -1.40 -21.59
C LYS A 275 3.02 -2.33 -21.04
N LYS A 276 3.39 -3.59 -20.75
CA LYS A 276 2.44 -4.65 -20.35
C LYS A 276 1.32 -4.87 -21.37
N LEU A 277 1.55 -4.54 -22.64
CA LEU A 277 0.62 -4.76 -23.74
C LEU A 277 -0.71 -4.01 -23.58
N TRP A 278 -0.74 -2.91 -22.84
CA TRP A 278 -2.01 -2.26 -22.47
C TRP A 278 -2.87 -1.89 -23.69
N ALA A 279 -4.12 -2.34 -23.69
CA ALA A 279 -5.04 -2.29 -24.83
C ALA A 279 -6.04 -1.13 -24.77
N ARG A 280 -5.77 -0.09 -23.97
CA ARG A 280 -6.57 1.14 -23.92
C ARG A 280 -5.66 2.37 -23.95
N PRO A 281 -6.11 3.53 -24.47
CA PRO A 281 -5.36 4.77 -24.36
C PRO A 281 -5.06 5.09 -22.89
N LEU A 282 -3.82 5.52 -22.61
CA LEU A 282 -3.43 6.00 -21.28
C LEU A 282 -3.55 7.52 -21.25
N ASP A 283 -4.11 8.05 -20.17
CA ASP A 283 -4.11 9.49 -19.90
C ASP A 283 -2.74 9.94 -19.36
N GLU A 284 -2.56 11.25 -19.15
CA GLU A 284 -1.34 11.80 -18.56
C GLU A 284 -1.13 11.33 -17.11
N GLY A 285 0.14 11.18 -16.71
CA GLY A 285 0.54 10.76 -15.36
C GLY A 285 1.32 9.45 -15.37
N ASN A 286 1.43 8.81 -14.19
CA ASN A 286 2.18 7.57 -14.03
C ASN A 286 1.52 6.42 -14.81
N PRO A 287 2.18 5.79 -15.81
CA PRO A 287 1.56 4.78 -16.66
C PRO A 287 1.00 3.57 -15.89
N ALA A 288 1.68 3.09 -14.86
CA ALA A 288 1.22 1.96 -14.04
C ALA A 288 -0.11 2.27 -13.33
N THR A 289 -0.24 3.47 -12.75
CA THR A 289 -1.51 3.96 -12.19
C THR A 289 -2.57 4.13 -13.27
N GLN A 290 -2.19 4.72 -14.41
CA GLN A 290 -3.14 5.06 -15.48
C GLN A 290 -3.81 3.84 -16.10
N MET A 291 -3.15 2.67 -16.13
CA MET A 291 -3.79 1.42 -16.54
C MET A 291 -5.12 1.19 -15.77
N CYS A 292 -5.11 1.38 -14.46
CA CYS A 292 -6.31 1.21 -13.63
C CYS A 292 -7.29 2.38 -13.83
N LEU A 293 -6.79 3.61 -13.85
CA LEU A 293 -7.62 4.82 -13.96
C LEU A 293 -8.27 5.03 -15.33
N THR A 294 -7.80 4.34 -16.38
CA THR A 294 -8.53 4.28 -17.65
C THR A 294 -9.97 3.81 -17.43
N CYS A 295 -10.22 3.00 -16.39
CA CYS A 295 -11.54 2.56 -15.98
C CYS A 295 -12.02 3.07 -14.62
N HIS A 296 -11.16 3.06 -13.62
CA HIS A 296 -11.53 3.42 -12.25
C HIS A 296 -11.41 4.93 -11.96
N GLY A 297 -11.16 5.75 -12.98
CA GLY A 297 -11.07 7.21 -12.88
C GLY A 297 -12.41 7.92 -12.68
N GLU A 298 -12.35 9.12 -12.11
CA GLU A 298 -13.53 9.95 -11.79
C GLU A 298 -14.33 10.42 -13.02
N ASP A 299 -13.67 10.64 -14.15
CA ASP A 299 -14.32 11.19 -15.34
C ASP A 299 -14.68 10.13 -16.39
N LYS A 300 -14.74 8.85 -15.97
CA LYS A 300 -15.06 7.74 -16.89
C LYS A 300 -16.58 7.51 -16.97
N PRO A 301 -17.11 7.23 -18.18
CA PRO A 301 -18.56 7.20 -18.46
C PRO A 301 -19.31 6.10 -17.70
N TYR A 302 -18.62 5.02 -17.32
CA TYR A 302 -19.21 3.87 -16.64
C TYR A 302 -19.16 3.94 -15.10
N LYS A 303 -18.53 4.96 -14.51
CA LYS A 303 -18.46 5.20 -13.05
C LYS A 303 -18.19 3.95 -12.19
N ILE A 304 -17.27 3.07 -12.61
CA ILE A 304 -16.98 1.80 -11.93
C ILE A 304 -16.03 2.04 -10.75
N LYS A 305 -16.42 1.54 -9.56
CA LYS A 305 -15.58 1.36 -8.34
C LYS A 305 -14.39 2.34 -8.27
N ARG A 306 -14.70 3.62 -8.11
CA ARG A 306 -13.73 4.71 -8.17
C ARG A 306 -12.90 4.80 -6.90
N THR A 307 -11.74 5.43 -7.01
CA THR A 307 -10.92 5.74 -5.84
C THR A 307 -11.54 6.84 -4.99
N GLY A 308 -12.10 7.91 -5.56
CA GLY A 308 -12.63 9.02 -4.77
C GLY A 308 -11.54 9.94 -4.20
N THR A 309 -11.97 11.10 -3.67
CA THR A 309 -11.07 12.18 -3.22
C THR A 309 -10.16 11.77 -2.06
N TYR A 310 -10.70 11.06 -1.07
CA TYR A 310 -9.95 10.59 0.09
C TYR A 310 -9.60 9.13 -0.10
N SER A 311 -8.41 8.90 -0.65
CA SER A 311 -7.88 7.59 -0.98
C SER A 311 -6.47 7.40 -0.47
N HIS A 312 -6.09 6.14 -0.28
CA HIS A 312 -4.74 5.75 0.05
C HIS A 312 -3.79 6.27 -1.03
N PRO A 313 -2.66 6.90 -0.67
CA PRO A 313 -1.71 7.42 -1.64
C PRO A 313 -1.13 6.30 -2.52
N ILE A 314 -0.94 6.63 -3.79
CA ILE A 314 -0.29 5.80 -4.82
C ILE A 314 0.79 6.63 -5.51
N ASN A 315 1.72 5.97 -6.20
CA ASN A 315 2.92 6.59 -6.75
C ASN A 315 3.78 7.31 -5.69
N VAL A 316 3.83 6.71 -4.50
CA VAL A 316 4.64 7.18 -3.36
C VAL A 316 5.72 6.15 -3.04
N ASP A 317 6.82 6.63 -2.48
CA ASP A 317 7.87 5.76 -1.99
C ASP A 317 7.36 4.90 -0.83
N PRO A 318 7.81 3.64 -0.72
CA PRO A 318 7.48 2.81 0.42
C PRO A 318 7.95 3.46 1.74
N PRO A 319 7.35 3.11 2.89
CA PRO A 319 7.83 3.57 4.18
C PRO A 319 9.32 3.24 4.35
N ALA A 320 10.10 4.18 4.90
CA ALA A 320 11.56 4.05 5.03
C ALA A 320 12.02 2.92 5.99
N GLN A 321 11.10 2.18 6.61
CA GLN A 321 11.39 1.21 7.65
C GLN A 321 11.29 -0.23 7.11
N GLY A 322 12.44 -0.92 7.11
CA GLY A 322 12.52 -2.35 6.84
C GLY A 322 12.52 -2.73 5.35
N LYS A 323 12.67 -4.02 5.09
CA LYS A 323 12.57 -4.59 3.74
C LYS A 323 11.09 -4.71 3.38
N HIS A 324 10.68 -4.10 2.26
CA HIS A 324 9.31 -4.21 1.79
C HIS A 324 8.93 -5.69 1.56
N PRO A 325 7.73 -6.13 2.00
CA PRO A 325 7.30 -7.52 1.84
C PRO A 325 7.32 -7.96 0.38
N ALA A 326 7.96 -9.11 0.10
CA ALA A 326 8.16 -9.58 -1.28
C ALA A 326 6.84 -9.94 -1.99
N HIS A 327 5.80 -10.31 -1.24
CA HIS A 327 4.48 -10.65 -1.76
C HIS A 327 3.61 -9.42 -2.04
N LEU A 328 4.00 -8.23 -1.55
CA LEU A 328 3.47 -6.92 -1.94
C LEU A 328 4.52 -6.21 -2.81
N PRO A 329 4.63 -6.50 -4.10
CA PRO A 329 5.69 -5.95 -4.93
C PRO A 329 5.56 -4.44 -5.12
N LEU A 330 6.71 -3.78 -5.23
CA LEU A 330 6.82 -2.40 -5.69
C LEU A 330 6.97 -2.37 -7.21
N PHE A 331 6.65 -1.22 -7.82
CA PHE A 331 6.56 -1.10 -9.26
C PHE A 331 7.25 0.16 -9.79
N SER A 332 7.96 0.00 -10.90
CA SER A 332 8.44 1.11 -11.73
C SER A 332 7.26 1.80 -12.43
N GLU A 333 7.50 2.99 -12.99
CA GLU A 333 6.47 3.74 -13.74
C GLU A 333 5.88 2.97 -14.92
N ASP A 334 6.65 2.06 -15.49
CA ASP A 334 6.25 1.19 -16.61
C ASP A 334 5.41 -0.03 -16.21
N GLY A 335 5.07 -0.16 -14.92
CA GLY A 335 4.30 -1.26 -14.36
C GLY A 335 5.08 -2.56 -14.20
N THR A 336 6.42 -2.55 -14.38
CA THR A 336 7.26 -3.70 -14.05
C THR A 336 7.54 -3.78 -12.56
N LYS A 337 7.62 -5.01 -12.02
CA LYS A 337 8.00 -5.22 -10.63
C LYS A 337 9.45 -4.77 -10.45
N ASN A 338 9.69 -3.89 -9.49
CA ASN A 338 11.01 -3.37 -9.17
C ASN A 338 11.11 -3.16 -7.65
N PRO A 339 12.08 -3.81 -6.96
CA PRO A 339 12.30 -3.60 -5.53
C PRO A 339 12.58 -2.14 -5.13
N GLU A 340 13.08 -1.33 -6.05
CA GLU A 340 13.33 0.11 -5.88
C GLU A 340 12.17 0.97 -6.42
N GLY A 341 11.06 0.34 -6.78
CA GLY A 341 9.88 1.00 -7.30
C GLY A 341 9.05 1.69 -6.22
N LYS A 342 7.89 2.19 -6.64
CA LYS A 342 6.92 2.88 -5.78
C LYS A 342 5.72 2.00 -5.48
N ILE A 343 4.96 2.38 -4.45
CA ILE A 343 3.65 1.78 -4.16
C ILE A 343 2.69 2.18 -5.29
N GLN A 344 2.04 1.19 -5.89
CA GLN A 344 1.05 1.34 -6.96
C GLN A 344 -0.20 0.51 -6.65
N CYS A 345 -1.27 0.66 -7.43
CA CYS A 345 -2.48 -0.17 -7.26
C CYS A 345 -2.17 -1.68 -7.27
N PHE A 346 -1.22 -2.09 -8.13
CA PHE A 346 -0.76 -3.47 -8.24
C PHE A 346 0.02 -3.98 -7.03
N THR A 347 0.44 -3.11 -6.10
CA THR A 347 1.09 -3.53 -4.85
C THR A 347 0.11 -4.27 -3.96
N CYS A 348 -1.13 -3.76 -3.85
CA CYS A 348 -2.19 -4.40 -3.06
C CYS A 348 -3.06 -5.33 -3.90
N HIS A 349 -3.27 -5.03 -5.19
CA HIS A 349 -4.15 -5.81 -6.06
C HIS A 349 -3.42 -6.71 -7.07
N ASP A 350 -3.96 -7.90 -7.30
CA ASP A 350 -3.71 -8.73 -8.47
C ASP A 350 -4.99 -8.93 -9.26
N VAL A 351 -5.14 -8.15 -10.35
CA VAL A 351 -6.34 -8.16 -11.19
C VAL A 351 -6.66 -9.54 -11.79
N HIS A 352 -5.72 -10.48 -11.80
CA HIS A 352 -5.91 -11.81 -12.39
C HIS A 352 -6.47 -12.85 -11.41
N VAL A 353 -6.50 -12.56 -10.11
CA VAL A 353 -6.89 -13.51 -9.06
C VAL A 353 -7.90 -12.83 -8.15
N TRP A 354 -9.17 -13.24 -8.20
CA TRP A 354 -10.23 -12.68 -7.36
C TRP A 354 -9.99 -12.91 -5.87
N ASP A 355 -9.60 -14.13 -5.52
CA ASP A 355 -9.40 -14.60 -4.15
C ASP A 355 -8.09 -15.40 -4.08
N THR A 356 -7.10 -14.86 -3.37
CA THR A 356 -5.78 -15.50 -3.24
C THR A 356 -5.77 -16.66 -2.24
N ALA A 357 -6.74 -16.72 -1.33
CA ALA A 357 -6.87 -17.83 -0.38
C ALA A 357 -7.56 -19.05 -1.03
N SER A 358 -8.45 -18.79 -1.99
CA SER A 358 -9.20 -19.81 -2.75
C SER A 358 -9.24 -19.45 -4.24
N PRO A 359 -8.19 -19.77 -5.05
CA PRO A 359 -8.11 -19.39 -6.47
C PRO A 359 -9.25 -19.92 -7.37
N GLU A 360 -9.94 -20.97 -6.94
CA GLU A 360 -11.16 -21.50 -7.55
C GLU A 360 -12.40 -20.60 -7.35
N ASN A 361 -12.38 -19.77 -6.31
CA ASN A 361 -13.41 -18.75 -6.08
C ASN A 361 -13.17 -17.59 -7.04
N LYS A 362 -14.10 -17.39 -7.98
CA LYS A 362 -14.03 -16.34 -8.99
C LYS A 362 -14.91 -15.13 -8.68
N GLY A 363 -15.73 -15.19 -7.64
CA GLY A 363 -16.75 -14.18 -7.32
C GLY A 363 -17.88 -14.04 -8.35
N GLY A 364 -17.70 -14.44 -9.61
CA GLY A 364 -18.71 -14.17 -10.64
C GLY A 364 -18.94 -12.66 -10.85
N LYS A 365 -19.88 -12.33 -11.74
CA LYS A 365 -20.12 -10.92 -12.14
C LYS A 365 -20.86 -10.09 -11.08
N ASP A 366 -21.75 -10.72 -10.29
CA ASP A 366 -22.70 -10.02 -9.41
C ASP A 366 -22.29 -10.01 -7.94
N ILE A 367 -21.31 -10.81 -7.50
CA ILE A 367 -20.92 -10.88 -6.09
C ILE A 367 -20.01 -9.71 -5.75
N GLU A 368 -20.42 -8.89 -4.78
CA GLU A 368 -19.55 -7.84 -4.25
C GLU A 368 -18.48 -8.44 -3.35
N GLY A 369 -17.24 -7.98 -3.50
CA GLY A 369 -16.15 -8.46 -2.68
C GLY A 369 -16.03 -7.72 -1.35
N ASP A 370 -15.23 -8.30 -0.46
CA ASP A 370 -14.91 -7.72 0.85
C ASP A 370 -13.39 -7.75 1.09
N SER A 371 -12.96 -7.58 2.35
CA SER A 371 -11.54 -7.55 2.72
C SER A 371 -10.82 -8.90 2.59
N SER A 372 -11.54 -10.00 2.38
CA SER A 372 -10.93 -11.33 2.19
C SER A 372 -10.57 -11.63 0.74
N ASN A 373 -11.21 -10.95 -0.22
CA ASN A 373 -11.10 -11.18 -1.65
C ASN A 373 -10.92 -9.84 -2.41
N SER A 374 -11.73 -9.52 -3.43
CA SER A 374 -11.65 -8.26 -4.17
C SER A 374 -10.30 -8.02 -4.88
N PHE A 375 -9.71 -9.08 -5.43
CA PHE A 375 -8.43 -9.03 -6.12
C PHE A 375 -7.25 -8.62 -5.23
N LEU A 376 -7.35 -8.76 -3.91
CA LEU A 376 -6.24 -8.45 -3.00
C LEU A 376 -5.14 -9.52 -3.11
N ARG A 377 -3.87 -9.09 -3.05
CA ARG A 377 -2.70 -10.00 -2.98
C ARG A 377 -2.58 -10.74 -1.66
N VAL A 378 -3.13 -10.13 -0.61
CA VAL A 378 -3.15 -10.64 0.76
C VAL A 378 -4.55 -10.36 1.29
N THR A 379 -5.20 -11.39 1.81
CA THR A 379 -6.45 -11.22 2.55
C THR A 379 -6.23 -10.23 3.70
N ASN A 380 -7.17 -9.32 3.92
CA ASN A 380 -7.13 -8.37 5.03
C ASN A 380 -8.02 -8.82 6.21
N VAL A 381 -8.39 -10.10 6.26
CA VAL A 381 -8.92 -10.72 7.48
C VAL A 381 -7.92 -10.50 8.62
N SER A 382 -8.42 -10.07 9.78
CA SER A 382 -7.59 -9.70 10.94
C SER A 382 -6.52 -8.64 10.67
N ALA A 383 -6.76 -7.76 9.67
CA ALA A 383 -5.87 -6.67 9.27
C ALA A 383 -4.49 -7.10 8.72
N ALA A 384 -4.35 -8.35 8.24
CA ALA A 384 -3.06 -8.88 7.79
C ALA A 384 -2.40 -7.99 6.72
N LEU A 385 -3.13 -7.63 5.66
CA LEU A 385 -2.62 -6.73 4.60
C LEU A 385 -2.14 -5.38 5.14
N CYS A 386 -2.87 -4.76 6.07
CA CYS A 386 -2.49 -3.46 6.62
C CYS A 386 -1.20 -3.56 7.45
N LEU A 387 -1.04 -4.63 8.22
CA LEU A 387 0.08 -4.85 9.14
C LEU A 387 1.39 -5.22 8.42
N GLU A 388 1.33 -5.62 7.15
CA GLU A 388 2.51 -5.79 6.29
C GLU A 388 3.29 -4.47 6.09
N CYS A 389 2.62 -3.32 6.17
CA CYS A 389 3.25 -2.00 6.08
C CYS A 389 3.15 -1.18 7.38
N HIS A 390 2.09 -1.36 8.15
CA HIS A 390 1.81 -0.60 9.39
C HIS A 390 1.98 -1.45 10.64
N SER A 391 3.07 -2.22 10.71
CA SER A 391 3.35 -3.20 11.78
C SER A 391 3.36 -2.60 13.20
N GLU A 392 3.69 -1.32 13.32
CA GLU A 392 3.71 -0.57 14.58
C GLU A 392 2.30 -0.36 15.17
N LYS A 393 1.25 -0.61 14.39
CA LYS A 393 -0.16 -0.44 14.78
C LYS A 393 -0.82 -1.74 15.25
N LYS A 394 -0.07 -2.84 15.35
CA LYS A 394 -0.61 -4.18 15.66
C LYS A 394 -1.38 -4.29 16.99
N GLN A 395 -1.13 -3.43 17.97
CA GLN A 395 -1.85 -3.50 19.26
C GLN A 395 -3.35 -3.20 19.12
N ILE A 396 -3.78 -2.57 18.01
CA ILE A 396 -5.20 -2.28 17.76
C ILE A 396 -6.07 -3.55 17.81
N VAL A 397 -5.57 -4.67 17.26
CA VAL A 397 -6.34 -5.92 17.17
C VAL A 397 -6.50 -6.61 18.52
N THR A 398 -5.75 -6.18 19.54
CA THR A 398 -5.75 -6.72 20.90
C THR A 398 -6.28 -5.72 21.93
N SER A 399 -7.11 -4.77 21.50
CA SER A 399 -7.58 -3.67 22.34
C SER A 399 -9.09 -3.47 22.20
N ASP A 400 -9.68 -2.64 23.06
CA ASP A 400 -11.11 -2.29 23.01
C ASP A 400 -11.51 -1.55 21.72
N HIS A 401 -10.55 -1.02 20.96
CA HIS A 401 -10.80 -0.48 19.62
C HIS A 401 -10.84 -1.55 18.52
N ASN A 402 -10.71 -2.83 18.86
CA ASN A 402 -11.09 -3.91 17.97
C ASN A 402 -12.61 -4.08 17.95
N LEU A 403 -13.26 -3.34 17.05
CA LEU A 403 -14.72 -3.35 16.91
C LEU A 403 -15.27 -4.72 16.48
N ALA A 404 -14.44 -5.65 15.98
CA ALA A 404 -14.89 -7.03 15.78
C ALA A 404 -15.32 -7.72 17.08
N VAL A 405 -14.87 -7.21 18.24
CA VAL A 405 -15.20 -7.72 19.56
C VAL A 405 -16.13 -6.75 20.31
N THR A 406 -15.78 -5.46 20.38
CA THR A 406 -16.56 -4.48 21.16
C THR A 406 -17.87 -4.05 20.51
N ALA A 407 -17.94 -4.04 19.18
CA ALA A 407 -19.12 -3.57 18.44
C ALA A 407 -19.24 -4.27 17.06
N PRO A 408 -19.48 -5.59 17.03
CA PRO A 408 -19.39 -6.40 15.81
C PRO A 408 -20.39 -5.99 14.71
N GLU A 409 -21.52 -5.42 15.10
CA GLU A 409 -22.58 -4.95 14.20
C GLU A 409 -22.33 -3.53 13.66
N GLU A 410 -21.31 -2.83 14.16
CA GLU A 410 -21.00 -1.47 13.72
C GLU A 410 -20.46 -1.47 12.29
N LYS A 411 -20.99 -0.57 11.47
CA LYS A 411 -20.67 -0.47 10.04
C LYS A 411 -19.97 0.83 9.71
N ASN A 412 -19.05 0.78 8.76
CA ASN A 412 -18.49 1.97 8.14
C ASN A 412 -19.45 2.60 7.11
N VAL A 413 -19.09 3.76 6.54
CA VAL A 413 -19.93 4.45 5.51
C VAL A 413 -20.14 3.65 4.24
N GLN A 414 -19.36 2.60 4.00
CA GLN A 414 -19.54 1.66 2.88
C GLN A 414 -20.43 0.46 3.24
N GLY A 415 -20.92 0.38 4.48
CA GLY A 415 -21.83 -0.66 4.96
C GLY A 415 -21.16 -1.94 5.45
N PHE A 416 -19.83 -1.96 5.55
CA PHE A 416 -19.07 -3.14 6.02
C PHE A 416 -18.86 -3.12 7.54
N THR A 417 -19.00 -4.28 8.16
CA THR A 417 -18.64 -4.53 9.57
C THR A 417 -17.15 -4.85 9.72
N ALA A 418 -16.66 -4.93 10.96
CA ALA A 418 -15.28 -5.32 11.25
C ALA A 418 -14.91 -6.72 10.72
N SER A 419 -15.85 -7.66 10.66
CA SER A 419 -15.61 -8.98 10.09
C SER A 419 -15.43 -8.93 8.56
N GLN A 420 -16.07 -7.97 7.90
CA GLN A 420 -16.01 -7.81 6.44
C GLN A 420 -14.87 -6.90 5.99
N SER A 421 -14.55 -5.84 6.73
CA SER A 421 -13.51 -4.87 6.38
C SER A 421 -12.18 -5.06 7.14
N GLY A 422 -12.15 -5.96 8.12
CA GLY A 422 -11.08 -6.08 9.11
C GLY A 422 -11.15 -5.02 10.21
N PRO A 423 -10.38 -5.17 11.31
CA PRO A 423 -10.37 -4.23 12.45
C PRO A 423 -10.02 -2.78 12.08
N CYS A 424 -9.10 -2.59 11.13
CA CYS A 424 -8.75 -1.26 10.64
C CYS A 424 -9.87 -0.65 9.77
N GLY A 425 -10.60 -1.50 9.03
CA GLY A 425 -11.58 -1.11 8.00
C GLY A 425 -12.82 -0.39 8.53
N VAL A 426 -13.11 -0.54 9.83
CA VAL A 426 -14.22 0.17 10.48
C VAL A 426 -13.86 1.62 10.81
N CYS A 427 -12.57 1.96 10.85
CA CYS A 427 -12.06 3.32 11.11
C CYS A 427 -11.42 3.95 9.85
N HIS A 428 -10.81 3.12 9.01
CA HIS A 428 -10.07 3.53 7.82
C HIS A 428 -10.58 2.82 6.57
N ILE A 429 -10.91 3.59 5.53
CA ILE A 429 -11.35 3.10 4.23
C ILE A 429 -10.27 3.44 3.19
N PRO A 430 -9.62 2.45 2.56
CA PRO A 430 -8.53 2.71 1.61
C PRO A 430 -8.94 3.55 0.40
N HIS A 431 -10.18 3.43 -0.07
CA HIS A 431 -10.68 4.13 -1.24
C HIS A 431 -12.05 4.73 -0.97
N ASN A 432 -12.22 6.00 -1.33
CA ASN A 432 -13.46 6.76 -1.22
C ASN A 432 -13.94 6.86 0.22
N ALA A 433 -13.01 7.22 1.11
CA ALA A 433 -13.30 7.50 2.51
C ALA A 433 -14.12 8.79 2.67
N ALA A 434 -14.74 8.97 3.84
CA ALA A 434 -15.59 10.12 4.12
C ALA A 434 -14.79 11.42 4.31
N SER A 435 -13.56 11.33 4.79
CA SER A 435 -12.69 12.50 5.00
C SER A 435 -11.21 12.15 5.01
N ALA A 436 -10.36 13.16 5.27
CA ALA A 436 -8.93 12.99 5.49
C ALA A 436 -8.62 11.88 6.51
N ARG A 437 -7.38 11.36 6.48
CA ARG A 437 -6.94 10.18 7.26
C ARG A 437 -7.71 8.90 6.92
N LEU A 438 -8.30 8.84 5.73
CA LEU A 438 -9.08 7.71 5.26
C LEU A 438 -10.28 7.41 6.16
N TRP A 439 -10.81 8.42 6.85
CA TRP A 439 -11.80 8.19 7.90
C TRP A 439 -13.10 7.58 7.36
N SER A 440 -13.60 6.58 8.09
CA SER A 440 -14.67 5.69 7.64
C SER A 440 -16.09 6.14 8.03
N ARG A 441 -16.24 7.28 8.72
CA ARG A 441 -17.51 7.77 9.24
C ARG A 441 -17.77 9.21 8.81
N ASN A 442 -19.04 9.57 8.68
CA ASN A 442 -19.40 10.97 8.44
C ASN A 442 -19.03 11.83 9.65
N LEU A 443 -18.41 12.97 9.37
CA LEU A 443 -18.08 13.98 10.37
C LEU A 443 -19.36 14.71 10.80
N SER A 444 -19.51 14.97 12.09
CA SER A 444 -20.73 15.61 12.63
C SER A 444 -20.83 17.11 12.30
N GLY A 445 -19.72 17.73 11.90
CA GLY A 445 -19.58 19.18 11.70
C GLY A 445 -19.45 19.98 13.01
N LYS A 446 -19.48 19.33 14.17
CA LYS A 446 -19.35 19.96 15.49
C LYS A 446 -17.97 19.71 16.08
N ASN A 447 -17.30 20.74 16.60
CA ASN A 447 -15.92 20.73 17.12
C ASN A 447 -14.84 20.62 16.02
N ASP A 448 -13.57 20.62 16.42
CA ASP A 448 -12.45 20.43 15.50
C ASP A 448 -12.43 19.03 14.88
N PHE A 449 -11.69 18.88 13.77
CA PHE A 449 -11.61 17.64 13.00
C PHE A 449 -11.22 16.43 13.86
N VAL A 450 -10.22 16.55 14.74
CA VAL A 450 -9.72 15.41 15.53
C VAL A 450 -10.73 14.99 16.59
N THR A 451 -11.34 15.95 17.29
CA THR A 451 -12.40 15.66 18.26
C THR A 451 -13.59 14.94 17.62
N GLN A 452 -13.92 15.26 16.36
CA GLN A 452 -15.00 14.58 15.63
C GLN A 452 -14.71 13.10 15.36
N LEU A 453 -13.44 12.72 15.16
CA LEU A 453 -13.07 11.31 14.95
C LEU A 453 -13.42 10.47 16.19
N CYS A 454 -13.16 11.01 17.39
CA CYS A 454 -13.46 10.31 18.64
C CYS A 454 -14.97 10.36 18.95
N THR A 455 -15.57 11.55 18.90
CA THR A 455 -16.98 11.76 19.30
C THR A 455 -17.98 11.14 18.32
N GLY A 456 -17.56 10.77 17.11
CA GLY A 456 -18.36 9.95 16.20
C GLY A 456 -18.75 8.57 16.78
N CYS A 457 -17.95 8.05 17.71
CA CYS A 457 -18.22 6.80 18.43
C CYS A 457 -18.47 7.01 19.93
N HIS A 458 -17.70 7.91 20.56
CA HIS A 458 -17.79 8.25 21.97
C HIS A 458 -18.90 9.28 22.20
N ASN A 459 -20.14 8.83 22.05
CA ASN A 459 -21.34 9.63 22.33
C ASN A 459 -22.46 8.75 22.87
N LYS A 460 -23.52 9.37 23.41
CA LYS A 460 -24.65 8.69 24.08
C LYS A 460 -25.36 7.62 23.23
N LYS A 461 -25.21 7.65 21.89
CA LYS A 461 -25.84 6.71 20.94
C LYS A 461 -24.82 5.85 20.17
N GLY A 462 -23.53 6.11 20.33
CA GLY A 462 -22.48 5.42 19.59
C GLY A 462 -22.04 4.11 20.26
N PRO A 463 -21.17 3.34 19.59
CA PRO A 463 -20.67 2.07 20.11
C PRO A 463 -19.86 2.22 21.41
N ALA A 464 -19.28 3.41 21.67
CA ALA A 464 -18.48 3.69 22.86
C ALA A 464 -19.23 4.53 23.92
N LYS A 465 -20.56 4.38 24.01
CA LYS A 465 -21.41 5.15 24.93
C LYS A 465 -21.07 5.03 26.43
N GLU A 466 -20.36 3.97 26.82
CA GLU A 466 -19.93 3.74 28.21
C GLU A 466 -18.61 4.47 28.55
N LYS A 467 -17.92 5.05 27.56
CA LYS A 467 -16.61 5.70 27.70
C LYS A 467 -16.67 7.15 27.19
N LEU A 468 -17.46 7.99 27.84
CA LEU A 468 -17.64 9.39 27.45
C LEU A 468 -16.65 10.31 28.19
N THR A 469 -16.49 11.54 27.74
CA THR A 469 -15.67 12.57 28.42
C THR A 469 -16.43 13.29 29.53
N GLY A 470 -17.76 13.20 29.57
CA GLY A 470 -18.60 13.88 30.55
C GLY A 470 -18.76 15.39 30.29
N GLU A 471 -19.44 16.08 31.20
CA GLU A 471 -19.69 17.53 31.11
C GLU A 471 -18.46 18.38 31.48
N HIS A 472 -17.64 17.89 32.41
CA HIS A 472 -16.42 18.56 32.86
C HIS A 472 -15.22 17.68 32.53
N TYR A 473 -14.38 18.18 31.63
CA TYR A 473 -13.22 17.47 31.12
C TYR A 473 -12.10 18.45 30.79
N HIS A 474 -10.90 17.91 30.63
CA HIS A 474 -9.72 18.68 30.28
C HIS A 474 -9.90 19.34 28.91
N PRO A 475 -9.63 20.65 28.75
CA PRO A 475 -9.85 21.34 27.48
C PRO A 475 -9.13 20.67 26.30
N VAL A 476 -9.76 20.72 25.12
CA VAL A 476 -9.21 20.29 23.82
C VAL A 476 -9.45 21.38 22.79
N ASP A 477 -8.80 21.31 21.64
CA ASP A 477 -8.77 22.36 20.60
C ASP A 477 -8.16 23.69 21.11
N VAL A 478 -7.15 23.58 21.99
CA VAL A 478 -6.50 24.73 22.63
C VAL A 478 -5.04 24.88 22.19
N SER A 479 -4.58 26.12 21.98
CA SER A 479 -3.17 26.41 21.68
C SER A 479 -2.38 26.59 22.97
N LEU A 480 -1.30 25.80 23.13
CA LEU A 480 -0.48 25.81 24.34
C LEU A 480 0.38 27.08 24.49
N ASN A 481 0.72 27.74 23.37
CA ASN A 481 1.56 28.95 23.38
C ASN A 481 0.95 30.08 24.22
N ARG A 482 -0.39 30.17 24.26
CA ARG A 482 -1.11 31.17 25.07
C ARG A 482 -0.91 30.99 26.57
N PHE A 483 -0.48 29.81 26.99
CA PHE A 483 -0.24 29.44 28.38
C PHE A 483 1.26 29.32 28.72
N GLY A 484 2.16 29.60 27.76
CA GLY A 484 3.61 29.42 27.96
C GLY A 484 4.04 27.96 28.18
N ILE A 485 3.18 26.99 27.84
CA ILE A 485 3.44 25.57 28.06
C ILE A 485 4.25 25.01 26.89
N LYS A 486 5.40 24.41 27.19
CA LYS A 486 6.19 23.61 26.24
C LYS A 486 5.90 22.14 26.48
N THR A 487 5.78 21.36 25.40
CA THR A 487 5.52 19.93 25.49
C THR A 487 6.36 19.13 24.50
N SER A 488 6.60 17.86 24.85
CA SER A 488 7.15 16.84 23.95
C SER A 488 6.07 16.02 23.25
N LEU A 489 4.80 16.19 23.63
CA LEU A 489 3.67 15.50 23.02
C LEU A 489 3.30 16.13 21.67
N PRO A 490 2.74 15.36 20.72
CA PRO A 490 2.36 15.88 19.43
C PRO A 490 1.17 16.85 19.54
N LEU A 491 1.28 17.98 18.85
CA LEU A 491 0.19 18.92 18.61
C LEU A 491 -0.32 18.77 17.17
N TYR A 492 -1.53 19.24 16.92
CA TYR A 492 -2.27 18.93 15.69
C TYR A 492 -2.84 20.18 15.02
N ASN A 493 -2.76 20.22 13.69
CA ASN A 493 -3.40 21.26 12.87
C ASN A 493 -4.87 20.91 12.60
N SER A 494 -5.58 21.80 11.90
CA SER A 494 -7.01 21.66 11.58
C SER A 494 -7.36 20.42 10.75
N ASP A 495 -6.39 19.87 10.01
CA ASP A 495 -6.56 18.68 9.16
C ASP A 495 -6.18 17.38 9.92
N GLY A 496 -5.90 17.49 11.22
CA GLY A 496 -5.41 16.40 12.06
C GLY A 496 -3.98 15.98 11.76
N GLY A 497 -3.23 16.76 10.97
CA GLY A 497 -1.77 16.69 10.77
C GLY A 497 -1.01 17.00 12.05
N LYS A 498 0.10 16.30 12.33
CA LYS A 498 1.02 16.72 13.42
C LYS A 498 1.70 18.03 13.01
N ALA A 499 1.70 19.03 13.89
CA ALA A 499 2.29 20.34 13.62
C ALA A 499 2.89 20.92 14.91
N PRO A 500 4.12 21.49 14.89
CA PRO A 500 4.77 22.05 16.09
C PRO A 500 3.99 23.20 16.74
N ASP A 501 3.29 24.00 15.95
CA ASP A 501 2.44 25.13 16.33
C ASP A 501 0.94 24.77 16.39
N GLY A 502 0.63 23.47 16.33
CA GLY A 502 -0.72 22.95 16.39
C GLY A 502 -1.41 23.18 17.74
N LYS A 503 -2.64 22.71 17.82
CA LYS A 503 -3.45 22.69 19.04
C LYS A 503 -3.33 21.35 19.76
N MET A 504 -3.57 21.37 21.06
CA MET A 504 -3.75 20.17 21.86
C MET A 504 -5.17 19.64 21.65
N VAL A 505 -5.25 18.35 21.35
CA VAL A 505 -6.48 17.60 21.05
C VAL A 505 -6.43 16.23 21.71
N CYS A 506 -7.47 15.41 21.61
CA CYS A 506 -7.50 14.06 22.21
C CYS A 506 -6.25 13.21 21.84
N LEU A 507 -5.80 13.30 20.58
CA LEU A 507 -4.61 12.57 20.08
C LEU A 507 -3.26 13.08 20.63
N THR A 508 -3.23 14.20 21.35
CA THR A 508 -2.04 14.68 22.06
C THR A 508 -1.69 13.76 23.22
N CYS A 509 -2.71 13.28 23.96
CA CYS A 509 -2.53 12.35 25.07
C CYS A 509 -2.70 10.88 24.63
N HIS A 510 -3.59 10.62 23.68
CA HIS A 510 -3.91 9.28 23.21
C HIS A 510 -3.28 8.92 21.86
N GLU A 511 -2.89 7.65 21.70
CA GLU A 511 -2.57 6.99 20.44
C GLU A 511 -3.54 5.80 20.28
N PRO A 512 -4.62 5.93 19.48
CA PRO A 512 -5.70 4.94 19.44
C PRO A 512 -5.26 3.55 18.93
N HIS A 513 -4.03 3.42 18.43
CA HIS A 513 -3.45 2.18 17.93
C HIS A 513 -2.46 1.49 18.88
N VAL A 514 -2.11 2.13 20.00
CA VAL A 514 -1.12 1.63 20.97
C VAL A 514 -1.85 1.47 22.29
N TRP A 515 -2.15 0.24 22.70
CA TRP A 515 -2.87 0.00 23.95
C TRP A 515 -2.02 0.31 25.19
N ASP A 516 -0.82 -0.26 25.23
CA ASP A 516 0.18 -0.03 26.28
C ASP A 516 1.45 0.60 25.64
N PRO A 517 1.81 1.84 26.00
CA PRO A 517 3.00 2.51 25.50
C PRO A 517 4.32 1.99 26.09
N ALA A 518 4.29 1.31 27.24
CA ALA A 518 5.47 0.83 27.95
C ALA A 518 5.74 -0.66 27.65
N ASN A 519 4.71 -1.50 27.62
CA ASN A 519 4.81 -2.94 27.41
C ASN A 519 3.86 -3.40 26.30
N PRO A 520 4.26 -3.28 25.00
CA PRO A 520 3.42 -3.69 23.89
C PRO A 520 2.91 -5.12 24.04
N VAL A 521 1.61 -5.33 23.88
CA VAL A 521 1.00 -6.67 23.95
C VAL A 521 1.48 -7.50 22.75
N ILE A 522 2.22 -8.58 23.03
CA ILE A 522 2.82 -9.45 21.98
C ILE A 522 2.02 -10.75 21.82
N ASN A 523 1.48 -11.30 22.91
CA ASN A 523 0.77 -12.59 22.94
C ASN A 523 -0.71 -12.39 23.24
N TYR A 524 -1.54 -13.09 22.48
CA TYR A 524 -2.93 -12.75 22.25
C TYR A 524 -3.90 -13.71 22.90
N GLU A 525 -4.80 -13.17 23.72
CA GLU A 525 -6.12 -13.76 23.96
C GLU A 525 -7.14 -12.80 23.33
N LEU A 526 -8.13 -13.33 22.60
CA LEU A 526 -9.25 -12.62 21.93
C LEU A 526 -10.20 -11.89 22.91
N LYS A 527 -9.68 -11.37 24.02
CA LYS A 527 -10.46 -10.78 25.12
C LYS A 527 -10.07 -9.33 25.30
N ASN A 528 -11.08 -8.48 25.23
CA ASN A 528 -10.97 -7.05 25.54
C ASN A 528 -10.44 -6.84 26.96
N MET A 529 -9.61 -5.80 27.11
CA MET A 529 -8.93 -5.49 28.35
C MET A 529 -9.39 -4.10 28.79
N GLU A 530 -9.92 -4.01 30.01
CA GLU A 530 -10.19 -2.72 30.62
C GLU A 530 -8.86 -2.04 30.96
N GLY A 531 -8.78 -0.74 30.70
CA GLY A 531 -7.56 0.03 30.84
C GLY A 531 -7.45 0.75 32.17
N ASN A 532 -6.25 1.23 32.47
CA ASN A 532 -5.97 2.09 33.62
C ASN A 532 -5.03 3.24 33.20
N ALA A 533 -4.44 3.94 34.17
CA ALA A 533 -3.52 5.04 33.95
C ALA A 533 -2.16 4.68 33.31
N SER A 534 -1.80 3.39 33.14
CA SER A 534 -0.62 2.99 32.35
C SER A 534 -0.97 2.58 30.93
N THR A 535 -2.21 2.17 30.66
CA THR A 535 -2.69 1.65 29.38
C THR A 535 -3.71 2.61 28.75
N SER A 536 -4.89 2.16 28.33
CA SER A 536 -5.98 3.02 27.82
C SER A 536 -5.60 3.92 26.64
N PHE A 537 -4.76 3.41 25.75
CA PHE A 537 -4.32 4.13 24.57
C PHE A 537 -3.45 5.37 24.84
N LEU A 538 -2.79 5.45 26.00
CA LEU A 538 -1.96 6.61 26.34
C LEU A 538 -0.64 6.62 25.57
N ARG A 539 -0.10 7.81 25.28
CA ARG A 539 1.24 7.96 24.66
C ARG A 539 2.40 7.74 25.64
N LYS A 540 2.13 7.92 26.93
CA LYS A 540 3.06 7.72 28.04
C LYS A 540 2.26 7.14 29.20
N PRO A 541 2.84 6.21 29.98
CA PRO A 541 2.20 5.77 31.21
C PRO A 541 2.07 6.94 32.18
N ASN A 542 1.03 6.88 33.01
CA ASN A 542 0.76 7.85 34.07
C ASN A 542 0.66 7.18 35.45
N VAL A 543 1.24 5.99 35.58
CA VAL A 543 1.45 5.26 36.85
C VAL A 543 2.70 4.37 36.68
N PRO A 544 3.55 4.21 37.72
CA PRO A 544 3.46 4.82 39.05
C PRO A 544 3.77 6.33 39.08
N SER A 545 4.42 6.88 38.05
CA SER A 545 4.77 8.30 37.92
C SER A 545 3.80 9.08 37.03
N SER A 546 3.79 10.42 37.17
CA SER A 546 2.96 11.32 36.35
C SER A 546 3.56 11.68 34.98
N ASP A 547 4.26 10.76 34.30
CA ASP A 547 5.11 11.09 33.13
C ASP A 547 4.34 11.70 31.94
N LEU A 548 3.08 11.30 31.75
CA LEU A 548 2.21 11.93 30.76
C LEU A 548 1.92 13.40 31.14
N CYS A 549 1.46 13.63 32.37
CA CYS A 549 1.10 14.97 32.86
C CYS A 549 2.32 15.90 32.90
N LYS A 550 3.48 15.38 33.34
CA LYS A 550 4.78 16.07 33.37
C LYS A 550 5.18 16.67 32.03
N SER A 551 4.72 16.08 30.92
CA SER A 551 5.02 16.58 29.58
C SER A 551 4.42 17.96 29.29
N CYS A 552 3.46 18.44 30.09
CA CYS A 552 2.90 19.80 30.01
C CYS A 552 2.96 20.53 31.36
N HIS A 553 2.77 19.79 32.47
CA HIS A 553 2.67 20.31 33.84
C HIS A 553 3.92 19.96 34.65
N ALA A 554 5.10 20.33 34.13
CA ALA A 554 6.39 19.94 34.71
C ALA A 554 6.58 20.40 36.16
N SER A 555 6.05 21.57 36.54
CA SER A 555 6.12 22.08 37.91
C SER A 555 5.12 21.39 38.85
N GLN A 556 3.95 20.96 38.36
CA GLN A 556 2.99 20.21 39.16
C GLN A 556 3.38 18.73 39.32
N ALA A 557 4.15 18.18 38.38
CA ALA A 557 4.67 16.81 38.46
C ALA A 557 5.76 16.62 39.54
N LEU A 558 6.15 17.67 40.25
CA LEU A 558 7.00 17.59 41.44
C LEU A 558 6.28 16.93 42.63
N VAL A 559 4.96 16.70 42.52
CA VAL A 559 4.17 16.00 43.53
C VAL A 559 4.56 14.53 43.67
N ASP A 560 5.07 13.93 42.59
CA ASP A 560 5.56 12.55 42.57
C ASP A 560 6.56 12.34 43.71
N GLY A 561 6.37 11.27 44.48
CA GLY A 561 7.30 10.91 45.56
C GLY A 561 7.18 11.76 46.83
N THR A 562 6.25 12.72 46.89
CA THR A 562 5.99 13.56 48.09
C THR A 562 4.87 12.98 48.94
N ASP A 563 4.58 13.56 50.11
CA ASP A 563 3.47 13.12 50.96
C ASP A 563 2.08 13.24 50.31
N HIS A 564 1.92 14.08 49.29
CA HIS A 564 0.68 14.19 48.51
C HIS A 564 0.59 13.18 47.37
N ASP A 565 1.64 12.39 47.13
CA ASP A 565 1.56 11.22 46.28
C ASP A 565 0.89 10.08 47.07
N LEU A 566 -0.40 9.87 46.81
CA LEU A 566 -1.18 8.89 47.54
C LEU A 566 -0.75 7.44 47.27
N ASN A 567 0.10 7.18 46.26
CA ASN A 567 0.73 5.86 46.14
C ASN A 567 1.58 5.52 47.37
N ILE A 568 2.08 6.52 48.09
CA ILE A 568 2.94 6.37 49.26
C ILE A 568 2.13 6.46 50.55
N THR A 569 1.31 7.50 50.68
CA THR A 569 0.68 7.83 51.97
C THR A 569 -0.70 7.20 52.16
N ALA A 570 -1.42 6.88 51.08
CA ALA A 570 -2.76 6.31 51.16
C ALA A 570 -3.15 5.52 49.88
N PRO A 571 -2.49 4.39 49.58
CA PRO A 571 -2.62 3.71 48.29
C PRO A 571 -4.02 3.15 48.00
N ASP A 572 -4.79 2.81 49.05
CA ASP A 572 -6.14 2.25 48.94
C ASP A 572 -7.23 3.33 48.82
N GLU A 573 -6.88 4.61 48.93
CA GLU A 573 -7.83 5.70 48.87
C GLU A 573 -8.36 5.94 47.47
N LYS A 574 -9.67 6.11 47.38
CA LYS A 574 -10.40 6.16 46.11
C LYS A 574 -10.91 7.56 45.80
N ASN A 575 -10.85 7.92 44.52
CA ASN A 575 -11.51 9.11 43.99
C ASN A 575 -13.04 8.87 43.84
N LEU A 576 -13.76 9.90 43.37
CA LEU A 576 -15.22 9.85 43.15
C LEU A 576 -15.66 8.83 42.09
N LEU A 577 -14.75 8.37 41.22
CA LEU A 577 -15.01 7.29 40.26
C LEU A 577 -14.65 5.91 40.83
N GLY A 578 -14.26 5.82 42.11
CA GLY A 578 -13.91 4.57 42.78
C GLY A 578 -12.49 4.07 42.48
N GLN A 579 -11.62 4.91 41.92
CA GLN A 579 -10.28 4.54 41.49
C GLN A 579 -9.22 4.92 42.52
N ALA A 580 -8.31 4.00 42.80
CA ALA A 580 -7.12 4.22 43.63
C ALA A 580 -5.96 4.86 42.82
N ALA A 581 -4.87 5.19 43.51
CA ALA A 581 -3.67 5.79 42.89
C ALA A 581 -3.02 4.87 41.85
N ILE A 582 -3.05 3.55 42.08
CA ILE A 582 -2.54 2.56 41.11
C ILE A 582 -3.40 2.47 39.83
N GLU A 583 -4.67 2.87 39.90
CA GLU A 583 -5.60 2.80 38.77
C GLU A 583 -5.65 4.12 37.98
N SER A 584 -5.58 5.26 38.68
CA SER A 584 -5.76 6.60 38.11
C SER A 584 -4.47 7.44 38.02
N GLY A 585 -3.38 6.96 38.64
CA GLY A 585 -2.11 7.66 38.75
C GLY A 585 -2.07 8.68 39.90
N PRO A 586 -0.88 9.23 40.22
CA PRO A 586 -0.70 10.18 41.32
C PRO A 586 -1.51 11.46 41.16
N CYS A 587 -1.77 11.90 39.91
CA CYS A 587 -2.65 13.04 39.65
C CYS A 587 -4.14 12.66 39.64
N GLY A 588 -4.51 11.45 39.22
CA GLY A 588 -5.89 11.03 38.96
C GLY A 588 -6.75 10.84 40.20
N VAL A 589 -6.11 10.61 41.35
CA VAL A 589 -6.77 10.59 42.66
C VAL A 589 -7.27 11.97 43.12
N CYS A 590 -6.74 13.04 42.52
CA CYS A 590 -7.06 14.43 42.83
C CYS A 590 -7.68 15.20 41.67
N HIS A 591 -7.34 14.85 40.41
CA HIS A 591 -7.80 15.53 39.20
C HIS A 591 -8.33 14.51 38.18
N LEU A 592 -9.61 14.65 37.81
CA LEU A 592 -10.25 13.82 36.77
C LEU A 592 -10.22 14.54 35.43
N VAL A 593 -9.33 14.12 34.53
CA VAL A 593 -9.24 14.71 33.18
C VAL A 593 -10.50 14.48 32.34
N HIS A 594 -11.30 13.46 32.68
CA HIS A 594 -12.59 13.15 32.06
C HIS A 594 -13.62 12.84 33.15
N ASN A 595 -14.89 13.10 32.88
CA ASN A 595 -16.03 12.83 33.76
C ASN A 595 -15.86 13.37 35.17
N SER A 596 -15.23 14.54 35.33
CA SER A 596 -15.10 15.11 36.66
C SER A 596 -16.49 15.53 37.17
N PRO A 597 -16.92 15.10 38.35
CA PRO A 597 -18.18 15.59 38.95
C PRO A 597 -18.10 17.07 39.36
N ASN A 598 -16.88 17.60 39.41
CA ASN A 598 -16.55 18.90 39.98
C ASN A 598 -15.86 19.79 38.95
N THR A 599 -16.29 21.03 38.81
CA THR A 599 -15.71 21.99 37.85
C THR A 599 -14.39 22.59 38.35
N LEU A 600 -14.33 22.97 39.63
CA LEU A 600 -13.15 23.62 40.21
C LEU A 600 -11.94 22.66 40.14
N LYS A 601 -10.96 23.02 39.30
CA LYS A 601 -9.72 22.26 39.06
C LYS A 601 -9.94 20.78 38.70
N LEU A 602 -11.11 20.43 38.16
CA LEU A 602 -11.52 19.05 37.85
C LEU A 602 -11.38 18.10 39.06
N TRP A 603 -11.67 18.59 40.26
CA TRP A 603 -11.38 17.90 41.52
C TRP A 603 -12.03 16.51 41.63
N ALA A 604 -11.23 15.50 41.98
CA ALA A 604 -11.63 14.10 41.97
C ALA A 604 -12.25 13.63 43.29
N ARG A 605 -12.40 14.50 44.30
CA ARG A 605 -12.91 14.17 45.63
C ARG A 605 -14.10 15.06 45.99
N PRO A 606 -14.93 14.71 46.99
CA PRO A 606 -15.90 15.66 47.54
C PRO A 606 -15.18 16.88 48.10
N TYR A 607 -15.73 18.08 47.93
CA TYR A 607 -15.20 19.26 48.62
C TYR A 607 -15.36 19.10 50.13
N GLY A 608 -14.35 19.55 50.88
CA GLY A 608 -14.45 19.72 52.32
C GLY A 608 -15.35 20.90 52.68
N ASN A 609 -15.83 20.90 53.93
CA ASN A 609 -16.71 21.95 54.41
C ASN A 609 -15.95 23.28 54.52
N VAL A 610 -16.43 24.29 53.81
CA VAL A 610 -16.00 25.69 53.97
C VAL A 610 -17.15 26.50 54.55
N THR A 611 -16.83 27.40 55.47
CA THR A 611 -17.81 28.37 55.99
C THR A 611 -18.06 29.48 54.96
N HIS A 612 -19.14 30.26 55.11
CA HIS A 612 -19.44 31.38 54.20
C HIS A 612 -18.32 32.44 54.15
N ASN A 613 -17.44 32.45 55.17
CA ASN A 613 -16.36 33.42 55.27
C ASN A 613 -15.03 32.93 54.69
N GLU A 614 -14.93 31.67 54.28
CA GLU A 614 -13.71 31.08 53.72
C GLU A 614 -13.77 31.01 52.20
N ASP A 615 -12.59 31.00 51.57
CA ASP A 615 -12.47 30.84 50.12
C ASP A 615 -12.81 29.39 49.71
N ILE A 616 -13.63 29.23 48.68
CA ILE A 616 -14.07 27.91 48.19
C ILE A 616 -12.90 26.97 47.86
N ILE A 617 -11.74 27.53 47.48
CA ILE A 617 -10.52 26.78 47.16
C ILE A 617 -9.97 26.01 48.37
N ASN A 618 -10.23 26.46 49.61
CA ASN A 618 -9.86 25.73 50.83
C ASN A 618 -10.61 24.40 50.94
N GLY A 619 -11.79 24.29 50.31
CA GLY A 619 -12.56 23.05 50.23
C GLY A 619 -11.78 21.91 49.56
N LEU A 620 -10.81 22.21 48.69
CA LEU A 620 -9.93 21.20 48.10
C LEU A 620 -9.00 20.60 49.17
N CYS A 621 -8.45 21.43 50.05
CA CYS A 621 -7.55 20.98 51.12
C CYS A 621 -8.35 20.24 52.22
N TYR A 622 -9.50 20.81 52.62
CA TYR A 622 -10.36 20.23 53.64
C TYR A 622 -11.01 18.90 53.25
N SER A 623 -11.02 18.52 51.96
CA SER A 623 -11.47 17.19 51.57
C SER A 623 -10.64 16.08 52.21
N CYS A 624 -9.38 16.37 52.53
CA CYS A 624 -8.41 15.44 53.11
C CYS A 624 -7.99 15.88 54.53
N HIS A 625 -7.74 17.17 54.73
CA HIS A 625 -7.31 17.75 56.01
C HIS A 625 -8.51 18.13 56.85
N SER A 626 -9.25 17.12 57.33
CA SER A 626 -10.41 17.30 58.20
C SER A 626 -10.58 16.11 59.13
N LYS A 627 -11.30 16.30 60.25
CA LYS A 627 -11.51 15.22 61.22
C LYS A 627 -12.15 14.02 60.52
N ARG A 628 -11.60 12.82 60.75
CA ARG A 628 -12.04 11.55 60.14
C ARG A 628 -11.83 11.46 58.61
N LYS A 629 -10.95 12.28 58.04
CA LYS A 629 -10.47 12.16 56.66
C LYS A 629 -9.03 11.66 56.63
N ILE A 630 -8.51 11.39 55.43
CA ILE A 630 -7.24 10.69 55.22
C ILE A 630 -6.02 11.39 55.83
N ALA A 631 -6.05 12.73 55.90
CA ALA A 631 -4.98 13.54 56.46
C ALA A 631 -5.38 14.12 57.83
N ALA A 632 -6.23 13.41 58.59
CA ALA A 632 -6.72 13.89 59.88
C ALA A 632 -5.61 14.12 60.92
N SER A 633 -4.49 13.41 60.81
CA SER A 633 -3.30 13.62 61.65
C SER A 633 -2.47 14.84 61.26
N LYS A 634 -2.75 15.46 60.10
CA LYS A 634 -2.04 16.60 59.54
C LYS A 634 -2.94 17.84 59.42
N ILE A 635 -3.91 17.98 60.32
CA ILE A 635 -4.72 19.20 60.42
C ILE A 635 -3.94 20.21 61.28
N PRO A 636 -3.66 21.42 60.78
CA PRO A 636 -3.00 22.44 61.60
C PRO A 636 -3.83 22.76 62.85
N VAL A 637 -3.17 22.90 64.00
CA VAL A 637 -3.83 23.23 65.28
C VAL A 637 -4.58 24.56 65.17
N ILE A 638 -4.05 25.52 64.41
CA ILE A 638 -4.68 26.80 64.11
C ILE A 638 -4.49 27.13 62.62
N ALA A 639 -5.58 27.14 61.86
CA ALA A 639 -5.60 27.41 60.41
C ALA A 639 -6.44 28.66 60.07
N THR A 640 -6.07 29.82 60.62
CA THR A 640 -6.83 31.07 60.44
C THR A 640 -5.91 32.21 60.00
N HIS A 641 -6.39 33.04 59.07
CA HIS A 641 -5.83 34.35 58.76
C HIS A 641 -6.88 35.46 58.98
N PRO A 642 -6.48 36.69 59.37
CA PRO A 642 -7.42 37.80 59.55
C PRO A 642 -8.14 38.18 58.25
N GLU A 643 -9.47 38.30 58.29
CA GLU A 643 -10.29 38.73 57.15
C GLU A 643 -10.06 40.22 56.82
N GLY A 644 -10.20 40.59 55.54
CA GLY A 644 -10.10 41.98 55.10
C GLY A 644 -8.66 42.53 55.04
N LYS A 645 -7.67 41.66 55.20
CA LYS A 645 -6.25 41.96 54.96
C LYS A 645 -5.88 41.45 53.57
N LEU A 646 -6.29 42.24 52.57
CA LEU A 646 -6.16 41.87 51.17
C LEU A 646 -4.71 41.86 50.73
N ILE A 647 -4.33 40.77 50.07
CA ILE A 647 -3.09 40.67 49.32
C ILE A 647 -3.30 41.30 47.94
N ASN A 648 -2.28 41.99 47.41
CA ASN A 648 -2.32 42.64 46.11
C ASN A 648 -1.16 42.18 45.22
N ASN A 649 -1.47 41.47 44.14
CA ASN A 649 -0.55 40.99 43.12
C ASN A 649 -0.54 41.85 41.84
N ILE A 650 -1.21 43.01 41.79
CA ILE A 650 -1.31 43.87 40.59
C ILE A 650 0.09 44.23 40.03
N LEU A 651 1.07 44.44 40.91
CA LEU A 651 2.44 44.78 40.52
C LEU A 651 3.37 43.56 40.38
N ARG A 652 2.90 42.35 40.68
CA ARG A 652 3.67 41.11 40.63
C ARG A 652 3.37 40.37 39.32
N SER A 653 4.05 40.75 38.24
CA SER A 653 3.83 40.18 36.90
C SER A 653 4.52 38.84 36.65
N ASP A 654 5.53 38.47 37.45
CA ASP A 654 6.22 37.18 37.34
C ASP A 654 5.60 36.14 38.29
N HIS A 655 4.72 35.31 37.76
CA HIS A 655 4.04 34.26 38.53
C HIS A 655 4.97 33.10 38.91
N LEU A 656 6.20 33.06 38.38
CA LEU A 656 7.20 32.04 38.67
C LEU A 656 8.21 32.48 39.74
N ALA A 657 8.12 33.73 40.19
CA ALA A 657 8.96 34.27 41.25
C ALA A 657 8.69 33.53 42.58
N ILE A 658 9.75 33.31 43.36
CA ILE A 658 9.68 32.54 44.63
C ILE A 658 8.79 33.21 45.69
N ASP A 659 8.58 34.52 45.56
CA ASP A 659 7.76 35.34 46.44
C ASP A 659 6.34 35.57 45.89
N TYR A 660 6.00 35.01 44.72
CA TYR A 660 4.63 35.07 44.19
C TYR A 660 3.70 34.14 45.00
N ALA A 661 2.61 34.70 45.53
CA ALA A 661 1.58 33.96 46.25
C ALA A 661 0.23 34.12 45.53
N PRO A 662 -0.34 33.06 44.94
CA PRO A 662 -1.59 33.17 44.22
C PRO A 662 -2.75 33.44 45.17
N ILE A 663 -3.70 34.26 44.70
CA ILE A 663 -4.90 34.63 45.44
C ILE A 663 -6.11 34.22 44.62
N TYR A 664 -7.20 33.83 45.30
CA TYR A 664 -8.36 33.24 44.65
C TYR A 664 -9.62 34.00 45.00
N ASP A 665 -10.54 34.08 44.04
CA ASP A 665 -11.87 34.60 44.30
C ASP A 665 -12.64 33.65 45.24
N LYS A 666 -13.27 34.25 46.24
CA LYS A 666 -13.92 33.55 47.34
C LYS A 666 -15.02 32.58 46.88
N LYS A 667 -15.72 32.90 45.78
CA LYS A 667 -16.89 32.14 45.31
C LYS A 667 -16.57 31.19 44.16
N THR A 668 -15.74 31.64 43.22
CA THR A 668 -15.44 30.90 41.98
C THR A 668 -14.19 30.04 42.13
N GLY A 669 -13.27 30.40 43.02
CA GLY A 669 -11.97 29.75 43.14
C GLY A 669 -11.04 30.03 41.96
N GLU A 670 -11.37 31.00 41.10
CA GLU A 670 -10.49 31.49 40.03
C GLU A 670 -9.39 32.36 40.62
N GLU A 671 -8.21 32.34 40.00
CA GLU A 671 -7.10 33.19 40.45
C GLU A 671 -7.43 34.67 40.17
N THR A 672 -7.20 35.53 41.16
CA THR A 672 -7.43 36.96 41.11
C THR A 672 -6.20 37.72 41.62
N ASN A 673 -6.07 38.98 41.22
CA ASN A 673 -4.93 39.80 41.64
C ASN A 673 -5.12 40.42 43.03
N VAL A 674 -6.35 40.44 43.57
CA VAL A 674 -6.64 41.01 44.89
C VAL A 674 -7.65 40.14 45.63
N GLY A 675 -7.33 39.75 46.87
CA GLY A 675 -8.19 38.89 47.68
C GLY A 675 -7.57 38.48 49.01
N ASN A 676 -8.22 37.54 49.71
CA ASN A 676 -7.75 37.04 51.01
C ASN A 676 -6.73 35.90 50.87
N ILE A 677 -6.06 35.58 51.97
CA ILE A 677 -5.16 34.42 52.04
C ILE A 677 -5.99 33.14 52.16
N SER A 678 -5.70 32.19 51.26
CA SER A 678 -6.25 30.83 51.25
C SER A 678 -5.13 29.81 51.47
N CYS A 679 -5.46 28.54 51.74
CA CYS A 679 -4.43 27.50 51.90
C CYS A 679 -3.46 27.46 50.70
N PRO A 680 -3.92 27.51 49.43
CA PRO A 680 -3.02 27.50 48.27
C PRO A 680 -2.21 28.80 48.06
N THR A 681 -2.51 29.87 48.81
CA THR A 681 -1.70 31.10 48.80
C THR A 681 -0.34 30.87 49.45
N CYS A 682 -0.29 30.11 50.55
CA CYS A 682 0.95 29.79 51.25
C CYS A 682 1.50 28.43 50.86
N HIS A 683 0.63 27.47 50.52
CA HIS A 683 1.03 26.12 50.16
C HIS A 683 0.93 25.85 48.65
N ASN A 684 1.97 25.22 48.11
CA ASN A 684 1.95 24.57 46.81
C ASN A 684 1.83 23.05 47.01
N ALA A 685 0.60 22.53 46.91
CA ALA A 685 0.32 21.10 47.07
C ALA A 685 1.12 20.19 46.14
N HIS A 686 1.78 20.73 45.10
CA HIS A 686 2.55 19.95 44.13
C HIS A 686 4.06 19.97 44.35
N GLN A 687 4.59 20.71 45.31
CA GLN A 687 6.04 20.84 45.48
C GLN A 687 6.39 20.83 46.95
N TRP A 688 7.19 19.86 47.39
CA TRP A 688 7.53 19.67 48.79
C TRP A 688 8.26 20.85 49.44
N SER A 689 9.23 21.44 48.75
CA SER A 689 10.05 22.54 49.26
C SER A 689 10.23 23.62 48.19
N PRO A 690 10.11 24.91 48.54
CA PRO A 690 10.33 26.01 47.59
C PRO A 690 11.81 26.19 47.24
N LEU A 691 12.72 25.64 48.06
CA LEU A 691 14.17 25.73 47.86
C LEU A 691 14.70 24.69 46.86
N ALA A 692 13.94 23.62 46.59
CA ALA A 692 14.33 22.55 45.68
C ALA A 692 13.17 22.20 44.73
N LYS A 693 13.39 22.41 43.43
CA LYS A 693 12.42 22.08 42.37
C LYS A 693 12.63 20.64 41.90
N GLU A 694 12.42 19.68 42.80
CA GLU A 694 12.63 18.25 42.56
C GLU A 694 11.44 17.42 43.06
N LYS A 695 11.38 16.17 42.60
CA LYS A 695 10.42 15.17 43.10
C LYS A 695 10.76 14.80 44.54
N GLY A 696 9.78 14.28 45.28
CA GLY A 696 10.04 13.78 46.64
C GLY A 696 10.88 12.49 46.67
N SER A 697 11.31 12.11 47.87
CA SER A 697 12.20 10.94 48.10
C SER A 697 11.48 9.59 48.05
N ASN A 698 10.18 9.57 47.77
CA ASN A 698 9.29 8.41 47.88
C ASN A 698 9.10 7.90 49.32
N GLU A 699 9.29 8.78 50.30
CA GLU A 699 9.11 8.49 51.72
C GLU A 699 8.14 9.51 52.32
N ASN A 700 7.37 9.08 53.32
CA ASN A 700 6.51 9.98 54.10
C ASN A 700 7.40 10.73 55.11
N LEU A 701 7.56 12.04 54.92
CA LEU A 701 8.49 12.85 55.70
C LEU A 701 7.76 13.85 56.61
N GLU A 702 8.27 14.05 57.81
CA GLU A 702 7.74 15.11 58.67
C GLU A 702 8.30 16.47 58.24
N GLY A 703 7.41 17.39 57.88
CA GLY A 703 7.77 18.72 57.42
C GLY A 703 8.18 19.70 58.54
N ASN A 704 8.73 20.84 58.17
CA ASN A 704 9.12 21.96 59.02
C ASN A 704 8.88 23.31 58.30
N ALA A 705 9.28 24.42 58.93
CA ALA A 705 9.02 25.78 58.44
C ALA A 705 9.72 26.18 57.12
N THR A 706 10.50 25.31 56.49
CA THR A 706 11.15 25.56 55.18
C THR A 706 10.74 24.57 54.09
N ASN A 707 9.91 23.57 54.40
CA ASN A 707 9.38 22.58 53.46
C ASN A 707 7.87 22.35 53.72
N SER A 708 7.33 21.14 53.66
CA SER A 708 5.90 20.89 53.92
C SER A 708 4.96 21.66 52.98
N PHE A 709 5.30 21.63 51.69
CA PHE A 709 4.54 22.26 50.62
C PHE A 709 4.49 23.79 50.68
N LEU A 710 5.39 24.46 51.40
CA LEU A 710 5.44 25.91 51.42
C LEU A 710 5.88 26.51 50.07
N ARG A 711 5.30 27.66 49.69
CA ARG A 711 5.68 28.40 48.46
C ARG A 711 6.94 29.23 48.60
N ASN A 712 7.25 29.64 49.83
CA ASN A 712 8.38 30.51 50.16
C ASN A 712 9.12 29.99 51.39
N ALA A 713 10.38 30.43 51.52
CA ALA A 713 11.20 30.14 52.68
C ALA A 713 11.74 31.44 53.27
N GLY A 714 11.55 31.62 54.57
CA GLY A 714 12.13 32.75 55.33
C GLY A 714 11.42 34.09 55.09
N TYR A 715 12.19 35.18 54.99
CA TYR A 715 11.70 36.57 54.95
C TYR A 715 11.22 37.03 53.55
N ASN A 716 11.54 36.27 52.49
CA ASN A 716 11.05 36.51 51.13
C ASN A 716 9.62 35.97 50.96
N ASN A 717 8.72 36.44 51.82
CA ASN A 717 7.32 36.04 51.85
C ASN A 717 6.41 37.24 51.65
N ILE A 718 5.16 37.01 51.26
CA ILE A 718 4.19 38.07 51.00
C ILE A 718 3.82 38.88 52.25
N CYS A 719 4.17 38.38 53.44
CA CYS A 719 3.94 39.09 54.69
C CYS A 719 4.83 40.35 54.78
N ILE A 720 5.97 40.41 54.06
CA ILE A 720 6.84 41.61 54.02
C ILE A 720 6.11 42.83 53.46
N ASP A 721 5.16 42.63 52.54
CA ASP A 721 4.39 43.69 51.91
C ASP A 721 3.54 44.47 52.94
N CYS A 722 3.14 43.80 54.03
CA CYS A 722 2.34 44.40 55.11
C CYS A 722 3.12 44.64 56.40
N HIS A 723 4.14 43.82 56.68
CA HIS A 723 4.82 43.79 57.98
C HIS A 723 6.30 44.20 57.93
N GLY A 724 6.86 44.47 56.75
CA GLY A 724 8.28 44.80 56.60
C GLY A 724 9.19 43.72 57.22
N LEU A 725 10.28 44.13 57.86
CA LEU A 725 11.27 43.21 58.43
C LEU A 725 10.71 42.30 59.55
N ASP A 726 9.59 42.68 60.18
CA ASP A 726 8.93 41.85 61.19
C ASP A 726 8.26 40.59 60.60
N ALA A 727 8.14 40.52 59.28
CA ALA A 727 7.55 39.38 58.56
C ALA A 727 8.23 38.06 58.91
N LEU A 728 9.54 38.04 59.17
CA LEU A 728 10.25 36.81 59.53
C LEU A 728 9.82 36.26 60.90
N PHE A 729 9.69 37.13 61.90
CA PHE A 729 9.25 36.74 63.24
C PHE A 729 7.80 36.28 63.23
N ARG A 730 6.94 37.00 62.51
CA ARG A 730 5.53 36.60 62.32
C ARG A 730 5.44 35.27 61.58
N TYR A 731 6.22 35.08 60.52
CA TYR A 731 6.24 33.82 59.76
C TYR A 731 6.63 32.65 60.65
N LYS A 732 7.69 32.76 61.45
CA LYS A 732 8.09 31.72 62.42
C LYS A 732 6.99 31.45 63.45
N TYR A 733 6.45 32.51 64.07
CA TYR A 733 5.36 32.41 65.03
C TYR A 733 4.14 31.69 64.46
N PHE A 734 3.74 31.99 63.21
CA PHE A 734 2.57 31.36 62.60
C PHE A 734 2.79 29.88 62.20
N HIS A 735 4.05 29.45 62.04
CA HIS A 735 4.43 28.08 61.68
C HIS A 735 4.94 27.23 62.85
N ASP A 736 5.03 27.79 64.06
CA ASP A 736 5.28 27.05 65.29
C ASP A 736 3.98 26.90 66.08
N PRO A 737 3.35 25.70 66.10
CA PRO A 737 2.15 25.47 66.87
C PRO A 737 2.33 25.76 68.36
N GLU A 738 3.51 25.47 68.94
CA GLU A 738 3.77 25.64 70.38
C GLU A 738 3.75 27.11 70.79
N GLU A 739 4.23 28.01 69.92
CA GLU A 739 4.21 29.45 70.17
C GLU A 739 2.79 30.05 70.10
N ARG A 740 1.85 29.38 69.43
CA ARG A 740 0.49 29.90 69.19
C ARG A 740 -0.57 29.37 70.16
N VAL A 741 -0.29 28.31 70.91
CA VAL A 741 -1.18 27.82 71.97
C VAL A 741 -0.72 28.39 73.31
N GLU A 742 -1.60 29.05 74.07
CA GLU A 742 -1.26 29.48 75.42
C GLU A 742 -0.79 28.28 76.24
N THR A 743 0.48 28.29 76.65
CA THR A 743 1.02 27.31 77.59
C THR A 743 0.34 27.53 78.93
N ARG A 744 -0.66 26.71 79.28
CA ARG A 744 -1.18 26.65 80.65
C ARG A 744 -0.04 26.20 81.57
N GLN A 745 0.63 27.17 82.20
CA GLN A 745 1.54 26.91 83.30
C GLN A 745 0.76 26.25 84.43
N ILE A 746 0.97 24.94 84.62
CA ILE A 746 0.57 24.25 85.83
C ILE A 746 1.49 24.76 86.94
N ILE A 747 0.99 25.71 87.73
CA ILE A 747 1.62 26.10 88.99
C ILE A 747 1.53 24.88 89.92
N LYS A 748 2.65 24.16 90.07
CA LYS A 748 2.85 23.20 91.15
C LYS A 748 2.90 23.99 92.47
N ILE A 749 1.78 24.01 93.19
CA ILE A 749 1.77 24.43 94.60
C ILE A 749 2.47 23.32 95.40
N ILE A 750 3.65 23.65 95.93
CA ILE A 750 4.39 22.82 96.89
C ILE A 750 3.63 22.88 98.22
N LYS A 751 3.37 21.72 98.82
CA LYS A 751 3.19 21.53 100.26
C LYS A 751 4.34 20.69 100.78
#